data_AF-G4QP37-F1
#
_entry.id   AF-G4QP37-F1
#
_cell.length_a   1.000
_cell.length_b   1.000
_cell.length_c   1.000
_cell.angle_alpha   90.00
_cell.angle_beta   90.00
_cell.angle_gamma   90.00
#
_symmetry.space_group_name_H-M   'P 1'
#
loop_
_entity.id
_entity.type
_entity.pdbx_description
1 polymer ?
#
loop_
_entity_poly.entity_id
_entity_poly.type
_entity_poly.pdbx_seq_one_letter_code
_entity_poly.pdbx_strand_id
1 'polypeptide(L)'
;MLINQFKATKFVCVAIVSVALNGCVSTSEPPAVAEDTRSAEQILAQKRQDLAFGQVVYSYFQDAPDQTLLQGALTRLNQETAQTPYSNENQDRLDLMKGAVSLQLGMTQQAESIFRRLLAQSADPYIQANTWFWLAKSSFAQKRRGVSERAYAAILENDLEDELSEEYWEELIYQVSHERMSNGGDWETLAEELNSDSIYQTYLIANQAVIQHNQQDYDAASDAFIAAKLQLNDTPAEKSIQEDVSASWWSWFNWFGNGLTDSQEERAFLERNALFDRLNYGLGVTLLEQKDYTNALIALKLIGRESLHAEQAMLTYGWTLAKENRWPLAMAAWQYLRDNSQGIYAMQASHGLAYGYEQQGALAEAFHSLRDSSRQLDSAIASLSEFGLKVEQADFLDTVANGNWPIEHRDLHVLLLSGDEQIDSAYLLEVRRQAKQLLNTLDDNLVQIDSMYRLLDEREQAFSRRVNALSLTDAQAILDSTETRIQSFEAALNSDQISDKLFATSEQVSAMERLEKAEQRIERINAERARKLPKKYAQRVARLKGLLQWELSEAFPETRWQHQKQLSKLKVAYADANEQYQRLKKLQSDTQIIAEQRARVDAMALSAKADYARTKILVDSITRRLTEFLQVNMALRMQELSEQQVATRLAIIRIQDLAQPGSGR
;
A
#
# COMPACT_ATOMS: atom_id res chain seq x y z
N MET A 1 57.77 33.80 -12.44
CA MET A 1 57.58 33.37 -13.83
C MET A 1 56.10 33.14 -14.02
N LEU A 2 55.36 34.10 -14.59
CA LEU A 2 55.09 34.24 -16.03
C LEU A 2 54.39 32.96 -16.55
N ILE A 3 53.24 32.95 -17.23
CA ILE A 3 52.50 33.98 -17.95
C ILE A 3 51.17 33.34 -18.42
N ASN A 4 50.07 34.10 -18.34
CA ASN A 4 49.04 34.32 -19.38
C ASN A 4 48.25 33.15 -20.03
N GLN A 5 46.90 33.16 -20.03
CA GLN A 5 45.94 33.93 -20.88
C GLN A 5 45.19 32.94 -21.81
N PHE A 6 43.95 33.09 -22.29
CA PHE A 6 42.96 34.18 -22.33
C PHE A 6 41.58 33.59 -22.77
N LYS A 7 40.50 34.23 -22.28
CA LYS A 7 39.29 34.72 -22.97
C LYS A 7 38.59 33.83 -24.03
N ALA A 8 37.34 33.41 -23.84
CA ALA A 8 36.07 34.18 -23.85
C ALA A 8 35.51 34.50 -25.26
N THR A 9 34.18 34.30 -25.39
CA THR A 9 33.22 35.01 -26.28
C THR A 9 33.40 34.83 -27.79
N LYS A 10 32.41 34.83 -28.69
CA LYS A 10 30.93 34.77 -28.76
C LYS A 10 30.66 35.07 -30.25
N PHE A 11 29.67 34.43 -30.88
CA PHE A 11 28.92 34.95 -32.06
C PHE A 11 29.72 35.07 -33.39
N VAL A 12 29.23 34.92 -34.62
CA VAL A 12 27.93 34.59 -35.22
C VAL A 12 28.14 34.34 -36.72
N CYS A 13 27.35 33.42 -37.26
CA CYS A 13 26.75 33.32 -38.60
C CYS A 13 27.50 33.50 -39.94
N VAL A 14 26.88 32.79 -40.89
CA VAL A 14 26.71 33.02 -42.34
C VAL A 14 27.82 32.45 -43.22
N ALA A 15 27.60 31.67 -44.27
CA ALA A 15 26.52 30.83 -44.82
C ALA A 15 27.07 30.29 -46.18
N ILE A 16 26.25 29.49 -46.88
CA ILE A 16 26.27 29.23 -48.34
C ILE A 16 27.11 28.00 -48.75
N VAL A 17 26.52 26.79 -48.89
CA VAL A 17 25.62 26.24 -49.95
C VAL A 17 26.41 25.42 -50.97
N SER A 18 26.02 24.16 -51.14
CA SER A 18 25.73 23.47 -52.42
C SER A 18 25.39 22.00 -52.10
N VAL A 19 24.11 21.60 -52.08
CA VAL A 19 23.34 21.07 -53.22
C VAL A 19 23.84 19.68 -53.64
N ALA A 20 23.07 18.64 -53.31
CA ALA A 20 22.48 17.68 -54.26
C ALA A 20 22.04 16.41 -53.53
N LEU A 21 20.72 16.26 -53.32
CA LEU A 21 19.92 15.04 -53.54
C LEU A 21 18.48 15.34 -53.11
N ASN A 22 17.71 15.89 -54.04
CA ASN A 22 16.25 15.93 -53.98
C ASN A 22 15.71 14.63 -54.57
N GLY A 23 14.94 13.89 -53.77
CA GLY A 23 14.14 12.77 -54.22
C GLY A 23 13.01 12.52 -53.22
N CYS A 24 11.88 13.21 -53.44
CA CYS A 24 10.54 12.97 -52.88
C CYS A 24 10.43 12.33 -51.49
N VAL A 25 10.41 13.18 -50.46
CA VAL A 25 9.59 12.91 -49.27
C VAL A 25 8.79 14.20 -49.01
N SER A 26 7.47 14.11 -49.15
CA SER A 26 6.56 15.08 -48.56
C SER A 26 6.74 15.01 -47.05
N THR A 27 7.62 15.86 -46.50
CA THR A 27 7.65 16.10 -45.06
C THR A 27 6.34 16.78 -44.73
N SER A 28 5.41 16.02 -44.15
CA SER A 28 4.31 16.59 -43.39
C SER A 28 4.90 17.65 -42.47
N GLU A 29 4.33 18.85 -42.48
CA GLU A 29 4.59 19.87 -41.48
C GLU A 29 4.64 19.21 -40.10
N PRO A 30 5.66 19.49 -39.26
CA PRO A 30 5.59 19.09 -37.87
C PRO A 30 4.27 19.67 -37.31
N PRO A 31 3.44 18.87 -36.63
CA PRO A 31 2.21 19.38 -36.06
C PRO A 31 2.58 20.59 -35.19
N ALA A 32 1.91 21.71 -35.45
CA ALA A 32 2.06 22.91 -34.64
C ALA A 32 1.96 22.48 -33.17
N VAL A 33 2.97 22.83 -32.36
CA VAL A 33 2.91 22.63 -30.91
C VAL A 33 1.65 23.34 -30.45
N ALA A 34 0.63 22.56 -30.08
CA ALA A 34 -0.60 23.10 -29.56
C ALA A 34 -0.23 23.94 -28.34
N GLU A 35 -0.39 25.27 -28.43
CA GLU A 35 -0.27 26.12 -27.25
C GLU A 35 -1.28 25.62 -26.23
N ASP A 36 -0.78 25.21 -25.05
CA ASP A 36 -1.62 24.77 -23.95
C ASP A 36 -2.47 25.97 -23.51
N THR A 37 -3.75 25.96 -23.92
CA THR A 37 -4.70 27.07 -23.71
C THR A 37 -5.17 27.17 -22.25
N ARG A 38 -4.68 26.29 -21.37
CA ARG A 38 -5.01 26.28 -19.93
C ARG A 38 -4.27 27.40 -19.20
N SER A 39 -4.97 28.02 -18.25
CA SER A 39 -4.38 28.99 -17.33
C SER A 39 -3.32 28.34 -16.42
N ALA A 40 -2.38 29.15 -15.90
CA ALA A 40 -1.36 28.66 -14.96
C ALA A 40 -1.95 27.99 -13.71
N GLU A 41 -3.13 28.44 -13.25
CA GLU A 41 -3.87 27.85 -12.14
C GLU A 41 -4.39 26.44 -12.48
N GLN A 42 -4.92 26.25 -13.69
CA GLN A 42 -5.38 24.96 -14.18
C GLN A 42 -4.23 23.97 -14.36
N ILE A 43 -3.08 24.42 -14.89
CA ILE A 43 -1.88 23.59 -15.03
C ILE A 43 -1.37 23.14 -13.64
N LEU A 44 -1.35 24.05 -12.67
CA LEU A 44 -0.91 23.74 -11.31
C LEU A 44 -1.92 22.83 -10.57
N ALA A 45 -3.21 22.95 -10.85
CA ALA A 45 -4.23 22.06 -10.32
C ALA A 45 -4.06 20.63 -10.86
N GLN A 46 -3.85 20.48 -12.18
CA GLN A 46 -3.61 19.18 -12.80
C GLN A 46 -2.34 18.52 -12.27
N LYS A 47 -1.21 19.25 -12.18
CA LYS A 47 0.04 18.70 -11.64
C LYS A 47 -0.11 18.19 -10.19
N ARG A 48 -0.93 18.84 -9.37
CA ARG A 48 -1.22 18.39 -8.00
C ARG A 48 -2.03 17.10 -7.99
N GLN A 49 -3.00 16.98 -8.89
CA GLN A 49 -3.77 15.74 -9.07
C GLN A 49 -2.87 14.60 -9.59
N ASP A 50 -2.02 14.84 -10.58
CA ASP A 50 -1.11 13.82 -11.13
C ASP A 50 -0.12 13.34 -10.05
N LEU A 51 0.38 14.26 -9.22
CA LEU A 51 1.24 13.91 -8.09
C LEU A 51 0.51 13.05 -7.05
N ALA A 52 -0.72 13.40 -6.69
CA ALA A 52 -1.52 12.64 -5.73
C ALA A 52 -1.79 11.23 -6.24
N PHE A 53 -2.17 11.08 -7.53
CA PHE A 53 -2.33 9.77 -8.17
C PHE A 53 -1.02 8.98 -8.16
N GLY A 54 0.11 9.61 -8.55
CA GLY A 54 1.42 8.97 -8.56
C GLY A 54 1.89 8.48 -7.19
N GLN A 55 1.50 9.15 -6.10
CA GLN A 55 1.75 8.67 -4.74
C GLN A 55 1.01 7.36 -4.46
N VAL A 56 -0.27 7.26 -4.85
CA VAL A 56 -1.06 6.02 -4.70
C VAL A 56 -0.39 4.87 -5.44
N VAL A 57 0.00 5.11 -6.70
CA VAL A 57 0.67 4.11 -7.53
C VAL A 57 1.99 3.68 -6.88
N TYR A 58 2.80 4.63 -6.42
CA TYR A 58 4.06 4.34 -5.75
C TYR A 58 3.83 3.48 -4.50
N SER A 59 2.87 3.83 -3.64
CA SER A 59 2.58 3.07 -2.42
C SER A 59 2.06 1.66 -2.73
N TYR A 60 1.27 1.51 -3.81
CA TYR A 60 0.77 0.22 -4.27
C TYR A 60 1.92 -0.72 -4.65
N PHE A 61 2.86 -0.24 -5.47
CA PHE A 61 4.03 -1.04 -5.89
C PHE A 61 5.13 -1.17 -4.81
N GLN A 62 5.06 -0.40 -3.73
CA GLN A 62 5.92 -0.57 -2.55
C GLN A 62 5.32 -1.54 -1.53
N ASP A 63 4.22 -2.21 -1.87
CA ASP A 63 3.50 -3.10 -0.96
C ASP A 63 3.11 -2.43 0.36
N ALA A 64 2.65 -1.17 0.28
CA ALA A 64 2.18 -0.40 1.42
C ALA A 64 0.63 -0.29 1.37
N PRO A 65 -0.10 -1.35 1.77
CA PRO A 65 -1.56 -1.41 1.59
C PRO A 65 -2.30 -0.31 2.35
N ASP A 66 -1.86 0.00 3.57
CA ASP A 66 -2.41 1.08 4.39
C ASP A 66 -2.22 2.47 3.76
N GLN A 67 -1.01 2.76 3.27
CA GLN A 67 -0.70 4.01 2.59
C GLN A 67 -1.45 4.13 1.27
N THR A 68 -1.60 3.03 0.53
CA THR A 68 -2.34 2.99 -0.73
C THR A 68 -3.82 3.34 -0.52
N LEU A 69 -4.46 2.75 0.50
CA LEU A 69 -5.85 3.07 0.84
C LEU A 69 -6.02 4.52 1.27
N LEU A 70 -5.13 5.02 2.15
CA LEU A 70 -5.19 6.39 2.65
C LEU A 70 -5.00 7.40 1.52
N GLN A 71 -3.94 7.26 0.73
CA GLN A 71 -3.65 8.16 -0.37
C GLN A 71 -4.71 8.05 -1.47
N GLY A 72 -5.26 6.85 -1.72
CA GLY A 72 -6.36 6.64 -2.64
C GLY A 72 -7.64 7.38 -2.22
N ALA A 73 -7.97 7.36 -0.93
CA ALA A 73 -9.10 8.11 -0.38
C ALA A 73 -8.89 9.63 -0.49
N LEU A 74 -7.68 10.13 -0.16
CA LEU A 74 -7.33 11.54 -0.33
C LEU A 74 -7.42 11.99 -1.80
N THR A 75 -6.98 11.13 -2.70
CA THR A 75 -7.00 11.37 -4.15
C THR A 75 -8.44 11.50 -4.67
N ARG A 76 -9.38 10.66 -4.20
CA ARG A 76 -10.81 10.80 -4.56
C ARG A 76 -11.45 12.06 -3.99
N LEU A 77 -11.15 12.45 -2.76
CA LEU A 77 -11.71 13.67 -2.18
C LEU A 77 -11.23 14.93 -2.94
N ASN A 78 -9.95 14.95 -3.31
CA ASN A 78 -9.41 16.02 -4.15
C ASN A 78 -10.12 16.08 -5.51
N GLN A 79 -10.62 14.94 -6.01
CA GLN A 79 -11.37 14.88 -7.26
C GLN A 79 -12.78 15.46 -7.14
N GLU A 80 -13.52 15.17 -6.06
CA GLU A 80 -14.90 15.66 -5.86
C GLU A 80 -14.99 17.20 -5.82
N THR A 81 -13.90 17.85 -5.42
CA THR A 81 -13.79 19.30 -5.32
C THR A 81 -13.04 19.94 -6.50
N ALA A 82 -12.51 19.14 -7.42
CA ALA A 82 -11.74 19.62 -8.56
C ALA A 82 -12.63 20.15 -9.69
N GLN A 83 -12.18 21.23 -10.33
CA GLN A 83 -12.82 21.75 -11.55
C GLN A 83 -12.69 20.76 -12.73
N THR A 84 -11.63 19.96 -12.74
CA THR A 84 -11.36 18.90 -13.72
C THR A 84 -11.17 17.57 -13.00
N PRO A 85 -12.17 16.67 -12.99
CA PRO A 85 -12.03 15.34 -12.42
C PRO A 85 -11.06 14.47 -13.24
N TYR A 86 -10.54 13.40 -12.63
CA TYR A 86 -9.75 12.39 -13.35
C TYR A 86 -10.55 11.77 -14.50
N SER A 87 -9.84 11.32 -15.54
CA SER A 87 -10.42 10.43 -16.53
C SER A 87 -11.06 9.22 -15.85
N ASN A 88 -12.11 8.66 -16.46
CA ASN A 88 -12.75 7.45 -15.94
C ASN A 88 -11.72 6.31 -15.78
N GLU A 89 -10.78 6.20 -16.71
CA GLU A 89 -9.67 5.23 -16.65
C GLU A 89 -8.84 5.37 -15.36
N ASN A 90 -8.46 6.59 -14.98
CA ASN A 90 -7.68 6.79 -13.74
C ASN A 90 -8.52 6.52 -12.48
N GLN A 91 -9.83 6.75 -12.53
CA GLN A 91 -10.73 6.37 -11.43
C GLN A 91 -10.82 4.85 -11.30
N ASP A 92 -10.94 4.16 -12.42
CA ASP A 92 -10.99 2.70 -12.48
C ASP A 92 -9.68 2.08 -11.99
N ARG A 93 -8.52 2.65 -12.37
CA ARG A 93 -7.19 2.25 -11.85
C ARG A 93 -7.09 2.41 -10.33
N LEU A 94 -7.59 3.53 -9.77
CA LEU A 94 -7.63 3.74 -8.32
C LEU A 94 -8.57 2.75 -7.61
N ASP A 95 -9.70 2.43 -8.24
CA ASP A 95 -10.62 1.41 -7.74
C ASP A 95 -9.98 0.02 -7.79
N LEU A 96 -9.27 -0.34 -8.86
CA LEU A 96 -8.57 -1.62 -9.01
C LEU A 96 -7.52 -1.79 -7.91
N MET A 97 -6.63 -0.80 -7.73
CA MET A 97 -5.60 -0.81 -6.67
C MET A 97 -6.24 -0.92 -5.29
N LYS A 98 -7.31 -0.16 -5.03
CA LYS A 98 -8.07 -0.25 -3.78
C LYS A 98 -8.62 -1.65 -3.56
N GLY A 99 -9.18 -2.28 -4.59
CA GLY A 99 -9.72 -3.64 -4.55
C GLY A 99 -8.64 -4.67 -4.24
N ALA A 100 -7.52 -4.64 -4.98
CA ALA A 100 -6.39 -5.55 -4.80
C ALA A 100 -5.79 -5.45 -3.38
N VAL A 101 -5.52 -4.23 -2.92
CA VAL A 101 -5.03 -3.98 -1.56
C VAL A 101 -6.06 -4.37 -0.49
N SER A 102 -7.35 -4.17 -0.76
CA SER A 102 -8.40 -4.65 0.14
C SER A 102 -8.36 -6.18 0.29
N LEU A 103 -7.96 -6.93 -0.74
CA LEU A 103 -7.78 -8.39 -0.64
C LEU A 103 -6.59 -8.79 0.22
N GLN A 104 -5.45 -8.09 0.09
CA GLN A 104 -4.27 -8.33 0.93
C GLN A 104 -4.69 -8.23 2.40
N LEU A 105 -5.39 -7.15 2.74
CA LEU A 105 -5.94 -6.88 4.07
C LEU A 105 -7.15 -7.78 4.45
N GLY A 106 -7.50 -8.73 3.58
CA GLY A 106 -8.64 -9.65 3.64
C GLY A 106 -10.01 -9.01 3.85
N MET A 107 -10.17 -7.77 3.41
CA MET A 107 -11.46 -7.10 3.23
C MET A 107 -12.16 -7.62 1.96
N THR A 108 -12.39 -8.93 1.88
CA THR A 108 -12.86 -9.63 0.67
C THR A 108 -14.19 -9.12 0.16
N GLN A 109 -15.15 -8.82 1.05
CA GLN A 109 -16.45 -8.26 0.66
C GLN A 109 -16.32 -6.89 0.00
N GLN A 110 -15.46 -6.01 0.54
CA GLN A 110 -15.20 -4.70 -0.04
C GLN A 110 -14.54 -4.84 -1.40
N ALA A 111 -13.49 -5.68 -1.48
CA ALA A 111 -12.79 -5.94 -2.72
C ALA A 111 -13.73 -6.48 -3.81
N GLU A 112 -14.53 -7.51 -3.49
CA GLU A 112 -15.52 -8.07 -4.43
C GLU A 112 -16.55 -7.05 -4.88
N SER A 113 -17.04 -6.20 -3.98
CA SER A 113 -17.96 -5.12 -4.36
C SER A 113 -17.30 -4.12 -5.32
N ILE A 114 -16.02 -3.83 -5.15
CA ILE A 114 -15.26 -2.94 -6.04
C ILE A 114 -15.08 -3.63 -7.40
N PHE A 115 -14.61 -4.87 -7.41
CA PHE A 115 -14.37 -5.62 -8.64
C PHE A 115 -15.64 -5.85 -9.46
N ARG A 116 -16.75 -6.23 -8.84
CA ARG A 116 -18.04 -6.37 -9.55
C ARG A 116 -18.50 -5.07 -10.19
N ARG A 117 -18.21 -3.93 -9.55
CA ARG A 117 -18.51 -2.60 -10.10
C ARG A 117 -17.58 -2.29 -11.28
N LEU A 118 -16.28 -2.56 -11.15
CA LEU A 118 -15.29 -2.37 -12.23
C LEU A 118 -15.65 -3.20 -13.46
N LEU A 119 -15.96 -4.50 -13.30
CA LEU A 119 -16.38 -5.36 -14.40
C LEU A 119 -17.63 -4.85 -15.12
N ALA A 120 -18.54 -4.18 -14.39
CA ALA A 120 -19.79 -3.65 -14.94
C ALA A 120 -19.66 -2.27 -15.60
N GLN A 121 -18.60 -1.51 -15.30
CA GLN A 121 -18.49 -0.08 -15.63
C GLN A 121 -17.30 0.25 -16.52
N SER A 122 -16.19 -0.47 -16.38
CA SER A 122 -14.97 -0.23 -17.14
C SER A 122 -15.00 -1.01 -18.45
N ALA A 123 -14.53 -0.40 -19.54
CA ALA A 123 -14.27 -1.10 -20.81
C ALA A 123 -12.76 -1.19 -21.10
N ASP A 124 -11.93 -0.79 -20.14
CA ASP A 124 -10.48 -0.83 -20.26
C ASP A 124 -9.98 -2.29 -20.16
N PRO A 125 -9.24 -2.80 -21.18
CA PRO A 125 -8.74 -4.17 -21.20
C PRO A 125 -7.89 -4.54 -19.98
N TYR A 126 -6.96 -3.65 -19.60
CA TYR A 126 -6.09 -3.83 -18.44
C TYR A 126 -6.89 -3.95 -17.14
N ILE A 127 -7.88 -3.06 -16.96
CA ILE A 127 -8.75 -3.11 -15.77
C ILE A 127 -9.57 -4.39 -15.76
N GLN A 128 -10.16 -4.79 -16.88
CA GLN A 128 -10.98 -6.01 -16.97
C GLN A 128 -10.15 -7.26 -16.63
N ALA A 129 -8.98 -7.42 -17.27
CA ALA A 129 -8.09 -8.57 -17.07
C ALA A 129 -7.67 -8.71 -15.61
N ASN A 130 -7.11 -7.63 -15.03
CA ASN A 130 -6.65 -7.63 -13.66
C ASN A 130 -7.80 -7.79 -12.66
N THR A 131 -8.97 -7.23 -12.93
CA THR A 131 -10.15 -7.40 -12.07
C THR A 131 -10.61 -8.86 -12.03
N TRP A 132 -10.64 -9.55 -13.18
CA TRP A 132 -10.94 -10.98 -13.26
C TRP A 132 -9.92 -11.82 -12.51
N PHE A 133 -8.63 -11.54 -12.70
CA PHE A 133 -7.54 -12.20 -11.97
C PHE A 133 -7.69 -12.06 -10.45
N TRP A 134 -7.89 -10.84 -9.93
CA TRP A 134 -8.02 -10.62 -8.48
C TRP A 134 -9.28 -11.28 -7.91
N LEU A 135 -10.38 -11.32 -8.66
CA LEU A 135 -11.59 -12.06 -8.29
C LEU A 135 -11.34 -13.57 -8.23
N ALA A 136 -10.63 -14.13 -9.21
CA ALA A 136 -10.24 -15.54 -9.23
C ALA A 136 -9.36 -15.86 -8.01
N LYS A 137 -8.25 -15.12 -7.84
CA LYS A 137 -7.31 -15.27 -6.73
C LYS A 137 -7.98 -15.23 -5.36
N SER A 138 -8.82 -14.22 -5.14
CA SER A 138 -9.61 -14.10 -3.90
C SER A 138 -10.55 -15.27 -3.67
N SER A 139 -11.20 -15.76 -4.72
CA SER A 139 -12.19 -16.83 -4.63
C SER A 139 -11.53 -18.18 -4.42
N PHE A 140 -10.44 -18.44 -5.13
CA PHE A 140 -9.60 -19.62 -4.96
C PHE A 140 -9.10 -19.71 -3.52
N ALA A 141 -8.60 -18.60 -2.97
CA ALA A 141 -8.15 -18.55 -1.59
C ALA A 141 -9.27 -18.86 -0.57
N GLN A 142 -10.48 -18.38 -0.85
CA GLN A 142 -11.67 -18.67 -0.03
C GLN A 142 -12.28 -20.06 -0.28
N LYS A 143 -11.65 -20.92 -1.09
CA LYS A 143 -12.16 -22.23 -1.55
C LYS A 143 -13.51 -22.15 -2.26
N ARG A 144 -13.85 -21.00 -2.84
CA ARG A 144 -15.07 -20.82 -3.64
C ARG A 144 -14.81 -21.24 -5.08
N ARG A 145 -15.30 -22.42 -5.43
CA ARG A 145 -15.07 -23.05 -6.73
C ARG A 145 -15.77 -22.32 -7.89
N GLY A 146 -15.15 -22.37 -9.07
CA GLY A 146 -15.74 -21.99 -10.36
C GLY A 146 -15.66 -20.50 -10.69
N VAL A 147 -15.08 -19.68 -9.82
CA VAL A 147 -14.79 -18.28 -10.14
C VAL A 147 -13.52 -18.18 -10.97
N SER A 148 -12.50 -19.00 -10.68
CA SER A 148 -11.26 -19.03 -11.47
C SER A 148 -11.53 -19.49 -12.90
N GLU A 149 -12.30 -20.57 -13.08
CA GLU A 149 -12.75 -21.01 -14.43
C GLU A 149 -13.50 -19.89 -15.19
N ARG A 150 -14.40 -19.16 -14.51
CA ARG A 150 -15.14 -18.06 -15.14
C ARG A 150 -14.23 -16.90 -15.53
N ALA A 151 -13.27 -16.55 -14.67
CA ALA A 151 -12.31 -15.50 -14.93
C ALA A 151 -11.42 -15.85 -16.13
N TYR A 152 -10.90 -17.07 -16.18
CA TYR A 152 -10.13 -17.59 -17.30
C TYR A 152 -10.93 -17.54 -18.61
N ALA A 153 -12.16 -18.05 -18.62
CA ALA A 153 -13.02 -18.00 -19.79
C ALA A 153 -13.30 -16.56 -20.25
N ALA A 154 -13.54 -15.63 -19.32
CA ALA A 154 -13.80 -14.23 -19.64
C ALA A 154 -12.56 -13.50 -20.17
N ILE A 155 -11.36 -13.86 -19.71
CA ILE A 155 -10.09 -13.32 -20.21
C ILE A 155 -9.85 -13.80 -21.65
N LEU A 156 -9.99 -15.10 -21.92
CA LEU A 156 -9.84 -15.65 -23.26
C LEU A 156 -10.90 -15.14 -24.26
N GLU A 157 -12.17 -15.06 -23.85
CA GLU A 157 -13.26 -14.62 -24.74
C GLU A 157 -13.06 -13.19 -25.25
N ASN A 158 -12.31 -12.37 -24.51
CA ASN A 158 -12.09 -10.96 -24.80
C ASN A 158 -10.64 -10.65 -25.21
N ASP A 159 -9.81 -11.67 -25.48
CA ASP A 159 -8.38 -11.53 -25.87
C ASP A 159 -7.59 -10.64 -24.88
N LEU A 160 -7.73 -10.89 -23.57
CA LEU A 160 -7.18 -10.05 -22.48
C LEU A 160 -5.90 -10.61 -21.84
N GLU A 161 -5.30 -11.65 -22.39
CA GLU A 161 -4.13 -12.36 -21.83
C GLU A 161 -2.90 -11.45 -21.74
N ASP A 162 -2.65 -10.67 -22.79
CA ASP A 162 -1.50 -9.75 -22.90
C ASP A 162 -1.55 -8.59 -21.87
N GLU A 163 -2.68 -8.39 -21.19
CA GLU A 163 -2.88 -7.37 -20.17
C GLU A 163 -2.51 -7.83 -18.75
N LEU A 164 -2.22 -9.12 -18.58
CA LEU A 164 -1.71 -9.69 -17.35
C LEU A 164 -0.18 -9.84 -17.42
N SER A 165 0.47 -9.79 -16.25
CA SER A 165 1.86 -10.27 -16.18
C SER A 165 1.90 -11.78 -16.41
N GLU A 166 3.02 -12.28 -16.95
CA GLU A 166 3.27 -13.72 -17.12
C GLU A 166 2.98 -14.47 -15.81
N GLU A 167 3.41 -13.90 -14.68
CA GLU A 167 3.17 -14.45 -13.35
C GLU A 167 1.68 -14.58 -12.98
N TYR A 168 0.87 -13.55 -13.24
CA TYR A 168 -0.56 -13.58 -12.93
C TYR A 168 -1.30 -14.55 -13.85
N TRP A 169 -0.85 -14.65 -15.09
CA TRP A 169 -1.38 -15.63 -16.04
C TRP A 169 -1.08 -17.06 -15.59
N GLU A 170 0.17 -17.36 -15.22
CA GLU A 170 0.55 -18.68 -14.68
C GLU A 170 -0.21 -19.04 -13.39
N GLU A 171 -0.34 -18.08 -12.47
CA GLU A 171 -1.10 -18.30 -11.23
C GLU A 171 -2.58 -18.60 -11.55
N LEU A 172 -3.18 -17.90 -12.51
CA LEU A 172 -4.54 -18.17 -12.95
C LEU A 172 -4.67 -19.56 -13.60
N ILE A 173 -3.75 -19.93 -14.49
CA ILE A 173 -3.70 -21.27 -15.09
C ILE A 173 -3.61 -22.33 -14.00
N TYR A 174 -2.73 -22.16 -13.01
CA TYR A 174 -2.63 -23.07 -11.87
C TYR A 174 -3.96 -23.22 -11.13
N GLN A 175 -4.63 -22.11 -10.80
CA GLN A 175 -5.91 -22.12 -10.08
C GLN A 175 -6.98 -22.89 -10.87
N VAL A 176 -7.08 -22.63 -12.17
CA VAL A 176 -8.06 -23.27 -13.06
C VAL A 176 -7.75 -24.75 -13.22
N SER A 177 -6.49 -25.11 -13.48
CA SER A 177 -6.05 -26.49 -13.58
C SER A 177 -6.33 -27.26 -12.29
N HIS A 178 -6.10 -26.66 -11.12
CA HIS A 178 -6.46 -27.26 -9.83
C HIS A 178 -7.98 -27.47 -9.69
N GLU A 179 -8.81 -26.49 -10.07
CA GLU A 179 -10.28 -26.63 -10.05
C GLU A 179 -10.76 -27.74 -11.00
N ARG A 180 -10.23 -27.78 -12.23
CA ARG A 180 -10.55 -28.80 -13.24
C ARG A 180 -10.15 -30.18 -12.77
N MET A 181 -8.96 -30.33 -12.21
CA MET A 181 -8.46 -31.58 -11.64
C MET A 181 -9.41 -32.12 -10.56
N SER A 182 -9.88 -31.25 -9.64
CA SER A 182 -10.82 -31.67 -8.59
C SER A 182 -12.21 -32.04 -9.13
N ASN A 183 -12.61 -31.49 -10.28
CA ASN A 183 -13.93 -31.74 -10.89
C ASN A 183 -13.89 -32.78 -12.02
N GLY A 184 -12.73 -33.40 -12.30
CA GLY A 184 -12.55 -34.37 -13.39
C GLY A 184 -12.56 -33.76 -14.80
N GLY A 185 -12.26 -32.47 -14.92
CA GLY A 185 -12.07 -31.77 -16.19
C GLY A 185 -10.65 -31.93 -16.76
N ASP A 186 -10.46 -31.46 -18.00
CA ASP A 186 -9.15 -31.46 -18.67
C ASP A 186 -8.24 -30.35 -18.12
N TRP A 187 -7.43 -30.73 -17.14
CA TRP A 187 -6.41 -29.87 -16.52
C TRP A 187 -5.02 -30.07 -17.14
N GLU A 188 -4.75 -31.24 -17.73
CA GLU A 188 -3.43 -31.59 -18.28
C GLU A 188 -3.10 -30.70 -19.48
N THR A 189 -4.04 -30.56 -20.43
CA THR A 189 -3.88 -29.68 -21.60
C THR A 189 -3.63 -28.23 -21.18
N LEU A 190 -4.33 -27.76 -20.15
CA LEU A 190 -4.17 -26.40 -19.65
C LEU A 190 -2.83 -26.22 -18.91
N ALA A 191 -2.36 -27.25 -18.21
CA ALA A 191 -1.07 -27.21 -17.52
C ALA A 191 0.13 -27.13 -18.48
N GLU A 192 -0.02 -27.58 -19.73
CA GLU A 192 1.00 -27.44 -20.78
C GLU A 192 1.25 -25.97 -21.17
N GLU A 193 0.35 -25.04 -20.86
CA GLU A 193 0.53 -23.60 -21.09
C GLU A 193 1.48 -22.95 -20.06
N LEU A 194 1.73 -23.60 -18.92
CA LEU A 194 2.69 -23.12 -17.92
C LEU A 194 4.11 -23.20 -18.46
N ASN A 195 4.97 -22.24 -18.11
CA ASN A 195 6.38 -22.32 -18.42
C ASN A 195 6.99 -23.60 -17.82
N SER A 196 7.86 -24.28 -18.57
CA SER A 196 8.50 -25.53 -18.12
C SER A 196 9.33 -25.35 -16.85
N ASP A 197 9.79 -24.12 -16.59
CA ASP A 197 10.55 -23.78 -15.40
C ASP A 197 9.65 -23.32 -14.24
N SER A 198 8.33 -23.32 -14.39
CA SER A 198 7.38 -22.86 -13.37
C SER A 198 7.15 -23.94 -12.32
N ILE A 199 7.26 -23.56 -11.04
CA ILE A 199 7.01 -24.47 -9.91
C ILE A 199 5.56 -24.99 -9.89
N TYR A 200 4.62 -24.27 -10.53
CA TYR A 200 3.21 -24.66 -10.60
C TYR A 200 2.99 -26.01 -11.29
N GLN A 201 3.82 -26.38 -12.27
CA GLN A 201 3.75 -27.71 -12.88
C GLN A 201 4.01 -28.81 -11.84
N THR A 202 5.04 -28.64 -11.01
CA THR A 202 5.34 -29.57 -9.91
C THR A 202 4.15 -29.66 -8.96
N TYR A 203 3.54 -28.53 -8.61
CA TYR A 203 2.38 -28.51 -7.72
C TYR A 203 1.15 -29.23 -8.29
N LEU A 204 0.88 -29.07 -9.58
CA LEU A 204 -0.24 -29.77 -10.23
C LEU A 204 -0.01 -31.29 -10.24
N ILE A 205 1.17 -31.75 -10.62
CA ILE A 205 1.51 -33.19 -10.62
C ILE A 205 1.46 -33.75 -9.19
N ALA A 206 1.96 -33.00 -8.20
CA ALA A 206 1.88 -33.40 -6.79
C ALA A 206 0.43 -33.53 -6.29
N ASN A 207 -0.44 -32.58 -6.67
CA ASN A 207 -1.86 -32.60 -6.32
C ASN A 207 -2.58 -33.79 -6.98
N GLN A 208 -2.27 -34.09 -8.24
CA GLN A 208 -2.78 -35.28 -8.93
C GLN A 208 -2.40 -36.56 -8.18
N ALA A 209 -1.13 -36.68 -7.76
CA ALA A 209 -0.65 -37.84 -7.02
C ALA A 209 -1.44 -38.04 -5.70
N VAL A 210 -1.75 -36.96 -4.99
CA VAL A 210 -2.59 -37.01 -3.78
C VAL A 210 -4.02 -37.45 -4.09
N ILE A 211 -4.62 -36.95 -5.17
CA ILE A 211 -5.97 -37.35 -5.59
C ILE A 211 -6.01 -38.85 -5.94
N GLN A 212 -5.04 -39.32 -6.73
CA GLN A 212 -4.92 -40.74 -7.09
C GLN A 212 -4.70 -41.63 -5.86
N HIS A 213 -3.86 -41.19 -4.93
CA HIS A 213 -3.65 -41.89 -3.65
C HIS A 213 -4.96 -42.02 -2.88
N ASN A 214 -5.72 -40.93 -2.75
CA ASN A 214 -7.02 -40.93 -2.05
C ASN A 214 -8.08 -41.80 -2.77
N GLN A 215 -7.97 -41.95 -4.09
CA GLN A 215 -8.79 -42.85 -4.90
C GLN A 215 -8.33 -44.31 -4.83
N GLN A 216 -7.24 -44.61 -4.09
CA GLN A 216 -6.62 -45.93 -3.96
C GLN A 216 -5.97 -46.44 -5.27
N ASP A 217 -5.75 -45.55 -6.25
CA ASP A 217 -4.97 -45.84 -7.44
C ASP A 217 -3.49 -45.59 -7.15
N TYR A 218 -2.90 -46.50 -6.37
CA TYR A 218 -1.57 -46.32 -5.84
C TYR A 218 -0.47 -46.38 -6.90
N ASP A 219 -0.69 -47.15 -7.98
CA ASP A 219 0.25 -47.24 -9.10
C ASP A 219 0.39 -45.88 -9.79
N ALA A 220 -0.73 -45.29 -10.22
CA ALA A 220 -0.73 -43.96 -10.82
C ALA A 220 -0.20 -42.89 -9.86
N ALA A 221 -0.59 -42.95 -8.57
CA ALA A 221 -0.12 -42.02 -7.56
C ALA A 221 1.41 -42.07 -7.37
N SER A 222 1.98 -43.28 -7.34
CA SER A 222 3.44 -43.46 -7.18
C SER A 222 4.21 -42.89 -8.38
N ASP A 223 3.73 -43.13 -9.60
CA ASP A 223 4.29 -42.58 -10.84
C ASP A 223 4.22 -41.06 -10.85
N ALA A 224 3.07 -40.49 -10.46
CA ALA A 224 2.88 -39.04 -10.37
C ALA A 224 3.79 -38.39 -9.32
N PHE A 225 3.96 -38.98 -8.13
CA PHE A 225 4.92 -38.47 -7.14
C PHE A 225 6.36 -38.51 -7.65
N ILE A 226 6.76 -39.56 -8.40
CA ILE A 226 8.09 -39.65 -9.01
C ILE A 226 8.24 -38.57 -10.09
N ALA A 227 7.24 -38.37 -10.94
CA ALA A 227 7.24 -37.34 -11.97
C ALA A 227 7.37 -35.93 -11.36
N ALA A 228 6.61 -35.63 -10.30
CA ALA A 228 6.73 -34.35 -9.58
C ALA A 228 8.13 -34.14 -9.01
N LYS A 229 8.78 -35.19 -8.49
CA LYS A 229 10.16 -35.09 -7.99
C LYS A 229 11.18 -34.82 -9.10
N LEU A 230 11.00 -35.42 -10.27
CA LEU A 230 11.84 -35.17 -11.44
C LEU A 230 11.67 -33.72 -11.91
N GLN A 231 10.42 -33.26 -12.05
CA GLN A 231 10.09 -31.88 -12.41
C GLN A 231 10.70 -30.87 -11.44
N LEU A 232 10.59 -31.12 -10.12
CA LEU A 232 11.20 -30.26 -9.09
C LEU A 232 12.73 -30.23 -9.18
N ASN A 233 13.34 -31.32 -9.65
CA ASN A 233 14.78 -31.39 -9.81
C ASN A 233 15.27 -30.59 -11.04
N ASP A 234 14.46 -30.56 -12.09
CA ASP A 234 14.73 -29.84 -13.33
C ASP A 234 14.37 -28.34 -13.23
N THR A 235 13.47 -27.98 -12.30
CA THR A 235 13.11 -26.58 -12.00
C THR A 235 14.28 -25.81 -11.38
N PRO A 236 14.72 -24.66 -11.95
CA PRO A 236 15.77 -23.82 -11.36
C PRO A 236 15.41 -23.35 -9.95
N ALA A 237 16.37 -23.37 -9.02
CA ALA A 237 16.12 -23.00 -7.62
C ALA A 237 15.55 -21.59 -7.48
N GLU A 238 16.03 -20.61 -8.24
CA GLU A 238 15.55 -19.21 -8.20
C GLU A 238 14.06 -19.08 -8.56
N LYS A 239 13.53 -19.97 -9.43
CA LYS A 239 12.12 -20.00 -9.85
C LYS A 239 11.21 -20.82 -8.93
N SER A 240 11.75 -21.39 -7.86
CA SER A 240 10.93 -22.07 -6.85
C SER A 240 10.19 -21.09 -5.93
N ILE A 241 10.46 -19.78 -6.05
CA ILE A 241 9.62 -18.70 -5.52
C ILE A 241 9.35 -17.67 -6.61
N GLN A 242 8.12 -17.13 -6.62
CA GLN A 242 7.72 -16.03 -7.49
C GLN A 242 8.44 -14.72 -7.09
N GLU A 243 8.99 -14.00 -8.08
CA GLU A 243 9.94 -12.91 -7.89
C GLU A 243 9.40 -11.66 -7.17
N ASP A 244 8.10 -11.43 -7.00
CA ASP A 244 7.62 -10.23 -6.30
C ASP A 244 6.22 -10.40 -5.68
N VAL A 245 6.11 -11.29 -4.68
CA VAL A 245 4.81 -11.58 -4.06
C VAL A 245 4.84 -11.48 -2.55
N SER A 246 4.71 -10.25 -2.09
CA SER A 246 4.04 -9.95 -0.82
C SER A 246 2.56 -10.37 -0.80
N ALA A 247 1.99 -10.76 -1.95
CA ALA A 247 0.59 -11.16 -2.12
C ALA A 247 0.39 -12.63 -2.55
N SER A 248 1.38 -13.52 -2.36
CA SER A 248 1.24 -14.95 -2.61
C SER A 248 0.89 -15.70 -1.33
N TRP A 249 -0.06 -16.62 -1.44
CA TRP A 249 -0.42 -17.60 -0.41
C TRP A 249 0.80 -18.37 0.14
N TRP A 250 1.91 -18.43 -0.61
CA TRP A 250 3.15 -19.09 -0.18
C TRP A 250 3.98 -18.30 0.84
N SER A 251 3.56 -17.09 1.24
CA SER A 251 4.28 -16.25 2.21
C SER A 251 4.50 -16.90 3.59
N TRP A 252 3.71 -17.90 4.01
CA TRP A 252 3.90 -18.56 5.31
C TRP A 252 5.07 -19.55 5.34
N PHE A 253 5.63 -19.99 4.20
CA PHE A 253 6.92 -20.71 4.21
C PHE A 253 8.09 -19.82 4.64
N ASN A 254 7.96 -18.48 4.60
CA ASN A 254 8.94 -17.55 5.19
C ASN A 254 8.99 -17.63 6.73
N TRP A 255 8.08 -18.37 7.36
CA TRP A 255 7.91 -18.33 8.79
C TRP A 255 8.79 -19.33 9.57
N PHE A 256 9.39 -20.31 8.90
CA PHE A 256 10.30 -21.28 9.54
C PHE A 256 11.77 -20.82 9.62
N GLY A 257 12.10 -19.61 9.16
CA GLY A 257 13.40 -18.96 9.31
C GLY A 257 13.32 -17.74 10.23
N ASN A 258 14.13 -17.70 11.28
CA ASN A 258 14.25 -16.54 12.16
C ASN A 258 14.63 -15.26 11.39
N GLY A 259 13.89 -14.18 11.64
CA GLY A 259 14.40 -12.81 11.80
C GLY A 259 15.26 -12.19 10.70
N LEU A 260 14.66 -11.23 9.99
CA LEU A 260 15.32 -10.11 9.29
C LEU A 260 16.30 -10.47 8.14
N THR A 261 15.96 -9.96 6.95
CA THR A 261 16.85 -9.74 5.79
C THR A 261 17.37 -10.97 5.03
N ASP A 262 16.47 -11.80 4.46
CA ASP A 262 16.88 -12.90 3.57
C ASP A 262 16.66 -12.58 2.08
N SER A 263 17.61 -12.96 1.24
CA SER A 263 17.55 -12.85 -0.22
C SER A 263 16.51 -13.81 -0.81
N GLN A 264 15.95 -13.49 -1.99
CA GLN A 264 14.98 -14.34 -2.70
C GLN A 264 15.49 -15.78 -2.90
N GLU A 265 16.81 -15.96 -3.10
CA GLU A 265 17.46 -17.26 -3.28
C GLU A 265 17.32 -18.20 -2.08
N GLU A 266 17.48 -17.71 -0.85
CA GLU A 266 17.40 -18.54 0.36
C GLU A 266 15.97 -19.04 0.60
N ARG A 267 14.99 -18.17 0.32
CA ARG A 267 13.58 -18.55 0.40
C ARG A 267 13.26 -19.65 -0.61
N ALA A 268 13.74 -19.51 -1.84
CA ALA A 268 13.45 -20.46 -2.91
C ALA A 268 14.02 -21.84 -2.57
N PHE A 269 15.23 -21.87 -1.99
CA PHE A 269 15.82 -23.09 -1.47
C PHE A 269 14.99 -23.77 -0.37
N LEU A 270 14.42 -23.01 0.58
CA LEU A 270 13.57 -23.56 1.64
C LEU A 270 12.28 -24.18 1.08
N GLU A 271 11.61 -23.47 0.19
CA GLU A 271 10.37 -23.93 -0.47
C GLU A 271 10.60 -25.23 -1.24
N ARG A 272 11.67 -25.29 -2.04
CA ARG A 272 12.04 -26.48 -2.80
C ARG A 272 12.30 -27.69 -1.90
N ASN A 273 12.99 -27.50 -0.77
CA ASN A 273 13.26 -28.60 0.17
C ASN A 273 11.99 -29.08 0.88
N ALA A 274 11.11 -28.16 1.26
CA ALA A 274 9.84 -28.52 1.88
C ALA A 274 8.94 -29.32 0.92
N LEU A 275 8.85 -28.88 -0.34
CA LEU A 275 8.11 -29.61 -1.36
C LEU A 275 8.74 -30.99 -1.62
N PHE A 276 10.07 -31.07 -1.70
CA PHE A 276 10.78 -32.34 -1.86
C PHE A 276 10.46 -33.32 -0.71
N ASP A 277 10.51 -32.87 0.54
CA ASP A 277 10.18 -33.71 1.69
C ASP A 277 8.72 -34.18 1.67
N ARG A 278 7.79 -33.29 1.32
CA ARG A 278 6.36 -33.61 1.18
C ARG A 278 6.12 -34.66 0.09
N LEU A 279 6.77 -34.53 -1.06
CA LEU A 279 6.70 -35.49 -2.16
C LEU A 279 7.25 -36.86 -1.75
N ASN A 280 8.38 -36.90 -1.02
CA ASN A 280 8.94 -38.15 -0.51
C ASN A 280 8.05 -38.81 0.54
N TYR A 281 7.38 -38.03 1.38
CA TYR A 281 6.42 -38.55 2.34
C TYR A 281 5.21 -39.17 1.64
N GLY A 282 4.58 -38.43 0.70
CA GLY A 282 3.46 -38.93 -0.10
C GLY A 282 3.80 -40.19 -0.90
N LEU A 283 4.97 -40.20 -1.54
CA LEU A 283 5.50 -41.37 -2.24
C LEU A 283 5.71 -42.55 -1.28
N GLY A 284 6.34 -42.31 -0.12
CA GLY A 284 6.63 -43.35 0.86
C GLY A 284 5.37 -44.03 1.42
N VAL A 285 4.32 -43.25 1.71
CA VAL A 285 3.03 -43.79 2.16
C VAL A 285 2.30 -44.52 1.02
N THR A 286 2.37 -44.02 -0.21
CA THR A 286 1.78 -44.68 -1.37
C THR A 286 2.43 -46.04 -1.65
N LEU A 287 3.76 -46.10 -1.64
CA LEU A 287 4.52 -47.34 -1.80
C LEU A 287 4.25 -48.35 -0.67
N LEU A 288 4.00 -47.86 0.55
CA LEU A 288 3.60 -48.70 1.67
C LEU A 288 2.25 -49.40 1.40
N GLU A 289 1.26 -48.68 0.86
CA GLU A 289 -0.04 -49.25 0.47
C GLU A 289 0.09 -50.25 -0.69
N GLN A 290 1.01 -50.01 -1.63
CA GLN A 290 1.39 -50.97 -2.69
C GLN A 290 2.13 -52.20 -2.16
N LYS A 291 2.53 -52.20 -0.88
CA LYS A 291 3.38 -53.22 -0.24
C LYS A 291 4.80 -53.26 -0.82
N ASP A 292 5.22 -52.22 -1.53
CA ASP A 292 6.61 -52.02 -1.94
C ASP A 292 7.40 -51.38 -0.81
N TYR A 293 7.62 -52.19 0.23
CA TYR A 293 8.26 -51.74 1.46
C TYR A 293 9.70 -51.26 1.24
N THR A 294 10.43 -51.86 0.30
CA THR A 294 11.83 -51.49 0.04
C THR A 294 11.92 -50.08 -0.52
N ASN A 295 11.12 -49.74 -1.54
CA ASN A 295 11.13 -48.39 -2.10
C ASN A 295 10.47 -47.38 -1.15
N ALA A 296 9.45 -47.78 -0.38
CA ALA A 296 8.87 -46.94 0.67
C ALA A 296 9.93 -46.49 1.70
N LEU A 297 10.77 -47.42 2.17
CA LEU A 297 11.87 -47.11 3.10
C LEU A 297 12.91 -46.15 2.50
N ILE A 298 13.19 -46.26 1.19
CA ILE A 298 14.11 -45.34 0.49
C ILE A 298 13.51 -43.93 0.46
N ALA A 299 12.24 -43.79 0.04
CA ALA A 299 11.56 -42.51 -0.03
C ALA A 299 11.50 -41.82 1.33
N LEU A 300 11.08 -42.54 2.38
CA LEU A 300 10.98 -42.01 3.74
C LEU A 300 12.33 -41.59 4.33
N LYS A 301 13.43 -42.27 3.96
CA LYS A 301 14.79 -41.96 4.42
C LYS A 301 15.35 -40.66 3.81
N LEU A 302 14.81 -40.21 2.68
CA LEU A 302 15.25 -38.98 2.01
C LEU A 302 14.71 -37.71 2.68
N ILE A 303 13.74 -37.84 3.57
CA ILE A 303 13.11 -36.71 4.26
C ILE A 303 14.09 -36.08 5.26
N GLY A 304 14.23 -34.76 5.21
CA GLY A 304 15.09 -34.01 6.10
C GLY A 304 14.73 -34.17 7.59
N ARG A 305 15.72 -34.13 8.48
CA ARG A 305 15.49 -34.25 9.95
C ARG A 305 14.71 -33.07 10.54
N GLU A 306 14.90 -31.89 9.96
CA GLU A 306 14.22 -30.65 10.38
C GLU A 306 12.86 -30.48 9.67
N SER A 307 12.49 -31.43 8.80
CA SER A 307 11.24 -31.38 8.04
C SER A 307 10.01 -31.42 8.95
N LEU A 308 8.93 -30.76 8.53
CA LEU A 308 7.61 -30.89 9.17
C LEU A 308 7.07 -32.33 9.11
N HIS A 309 7.53 -33.12 8.13
CA HIS A 309 7.15 -34.51 7.98
C HIS A 309 8.10 -35.49 8.68
N ALA A 310 9.19 -35.03 9.31
CA ALA A 310 10.25 -35.91 9.82
C ALA A 310 9.76 -36.92 10.85
N GLU A 311 8.98 -36.47 11.85
CA GLU A 311 8.45 -37.33 12.91
C GLU A 311 7.44 -38.35 12.38
N GLN A 312 6.52 -37.88 11.52
CA GLN A 312 5.51 -38.71 10.87
C GLN A 312 6.18 -39.74 9.96
N ALA A 313 7.16 -39.33 9.15
CA ALA A 313 7.93 -40.20 8.28
C ALA A 313 8.71 -41.25 9.07
N MET A 314 9.32 -40.89 10.20
CA MET A 314 10.05 -41.83 11.06
C MET A 314 9.11 -42.86 11.70
N LEU A 315 7.90 -42.45 12.11
CA LEU A 315 6.88 -43.38 12.58
C LEU A 315 6.48 -44.36 11.47
N THR A 316 6.15 -43.84 10.28
CA THR A 316 5.80 -44.65 9.10
C THR A 316 6.95 -45.59 8.73
N TYR A 317 8.20 -45.12 8.77
CA TYR A 317 9.40 -45.92 8.52
C TYR A 317 9.49 -47.12 9.48
N GLY A 318 9.22 -46.90 10.78
CA GLY A 318 9.16 -47.97 11.77
C GLY A 318 8.05 -49.00 11.47
N TRP A 319 6.86 -48.55 11.09
CA TRP A 319 5.76 -49.46 10.68
C TRP A 319 6.08 -50.24 9.41
N THR A 320 6.69 -49.62 8.41
CA THR A 320 7.16 -50.28 7.19
C THR A 320 8.17 -51.38 7.51
N LEU A 321 9.15 -51.10 8.37
CA LEU A 321 10.10 -52.12 8.85
C LEU A 321 9.42 -53.28 9.60
N ALA A 322 8.40 -52.97 10.41
CA ALA A 322 7.64 -54.00 11.12
C ALA A 322 6.85 -54.90 10.15
N LYS A 323 6.28 -54.34 9.08
CA LYS A 323 5.62 -55.11 8.00
C LYS A 323 6.59 -56.05 7.26
N GLU A 324 7.86 -55.66 7.14
CA GLU A 324 8.94 -56.53 6.64
C GLU A 324 9.48 -57.53 7.69
N ASN A 325 8.89 -57.60 8.89
CA ASN A 325 9.38 -58.40 10.03
C ASN A 325 10.79 -58.01 10.51
N ARG A 326 11.25 -56.79 10.24
CA ARG A 326 12.56 -56.25 10.66
C ARG A 326 12.46 -55.60 12.03
N TRP A 327 11.98 -56.37 13.01
CA TRP A 327 11.61 -55.91 14.34
C TRP A 327 12.69 -55.11 15.08
N PRO A 328 13.99 -55.52 15.11
CA PRO A 328 15.02 -54.73 15.80
C PRO A 328 15.18 -53.32 15.24
N LEU A 329 15.05 -53.15 13.92
CA LEU A 329 15.15 -51.85 13.27
C LEU A 329 13.88 -51.02 13.46
N ALA A 330 12.70 -51.65 13.37
CA ALA A 330 11.42 -51.00 13.63
C ALA A 330 11.37 -50.42 15.05
N MET A 331 11.75 -51.25 16.03
CA MET A 331 11.82 -50.83 17.44
C MET A 331 12.89 -49.77 17.66
N ALA A 332 14.06 -49.85 17.02
CA ALA A 332 15.06 -48.79 17.11
C ALA A 332 14.54 -47.44 16.56
N ALA A 333 13.77 -47.47 15.47
CA ALA A 333 13.16 -46.26 14.90
C ALA A 333 12.12 -45.65 15.86
N TRP A 334 11.24 -46.46 16.42
CA TRP A 334 10.25 -46.00 17.39
C TRP A 334 10.87 -45.54 18.70
N GLN A 335 11.93 -46.21 19.18
CA GLN A 335 12.69 -45.78 20.35
C GLN A 335 13.33 -44.42 20.12
N TYR A 336 13.97 -44.23 18.97
CA TYR A 336 14.51 -42.93 18.60
C TYR A 336 13.43 -41.84 18.59
N LEU A 337 12.28 -42.11 17.97
CA LEU A 337 11.19 -41.14 17.90
C LEU A 337 10.62 -40.80 19.29
N ARG A 338 10.37 -41.80 20.13
CA ARG A 338 9.91 -41.60 21.52
C ARG A 338 10.89 -40.78 22.34
N ASP A 339 12.19 -41.05 22.20
CA ASP A 339 13.22 -40.45 23.05
C ASP A 339 13.62 -39.03 22.59
N ASN A 340 13.30 -38.65 21.34
CA ASN A 340 13.72 -37.37 20.75
C ASN A 340 12.57 -36.45 20.30
N SER A 341 11.31 -36.85 20.47
CA SER A 341 10.13 -36.04 20.14
C SER A 341 9.10 -36.07 21.27
N GLN A 342 8.24 -35.06 21.31
CA GLN A 342 7.17 -34.93 22.31
C GLN A 342 5.75 -34.86 21.70
N GLY A 343 5.64 -34.93 20.36
CA GLY A 343 4.36 -34.85 19.66
C GLY A 343 3.57 -36.17 19.66
N ILE A 344 2.42 -36.17 18.98
CA ILE A 344 1.57 -37.36 18.76
C ILE A 344 2.36 -38.58 18.28
N TYR A 345 3.29 -38.38 17.35
CA TYR A 345 4.01 -39.48 16.71
C TYR A 345 4.97 -40.19 17.68
N ALA A 346 5.54 -39.47 18.66
CA ALA A 346 6.32 -40.06 19.74
C ALA A 346 5.46 -40.96 20.66
N MET A 347 4.22 -40.55 20.91
CA MET A 347 3.27 -41.35 21.70
C MET A 347 2.85 -42.62 20.93
N GLN A 348 2.57 -42.49 19.62
CA GLN A 348 2.27 -43.62 18.76
C GLN A 348 3.46 -44.58 18.62
N ALA A 349 4.69 -44.06 18.57
CA ALA A 349 5.91 -44.87 18.59
C ALA A 349 6.06 -45.68 19.89
N SER A 350 5.69 -45.12 21.04
CA SER A 350 5.69 -45.84 22.32
C SER A 350 4.74 -47.03 22.32
N HIS A 351 3.58 -46.90 21.66
CA HIS A 351 2.67 -48.01 21.42
C HIS A 351 3.28 -49.03 20.44
N GLY A 352 3.91 -48.56 19.35
CA GLY A 352 4.64 -49.41 18.40
C GLY A 352 5.74 -50.24 19.09
N LEU A 353 6.48 -49.66 20.03
CA LEU A 353 7.48 -50.38 20.84
C LEU A 353 6.88 -51.49 21.67
N ALA A 354 5.77 -51.23 22.37
CA ALA A 354 5.08 -52.25 23.14
C ALA A 354 4.62 -53.40 22.25
N TYR A 355 4.06 -53.08 21.09
CA TYR A 355 3.67 -54.07 20.09
C TYR A 355 4.89 -54.85 19.58
N GLY A 356 6.01 -54.20 19.29
CA GLY A 356 7.25 -54.84 18.87
C GLY A 356 7.78 -55.83 19.91
N TYR A 357 7.81 -55.45 21.20
CA TYR A 357 8.19 -56.37 22.28
C TYR A 357 7.23 -57.57 22.37
N GLU A 358 5.92 -57.36 22.23
CA GLU A 358 4.94 -58.45 22.23
C GLU A 358 5.19 -59.42 21.07
N GLN A 359 5.44 -58.92 19.86
CA GLN A 359 5.74 -59.74 18.67
C GLN A 359 7.07 -60.51 18.80
N GLN A 360 8.00 -60.02 19.61
CA GLN A 360 9.26 -60.69 19.94
C GLN A 360 9.14 -61.64 21.15
N GLY A 361 7.95 -61.75 21.78
CA GLY A 361 7.73 -62.58 22.97
C GLY A 361 8.28 -62.01 24.28
N ALA A 362 8.73 -60.75 24.26
CA ALA A 362 9.30 -60.03 25.39
C ALA A 362 8.19 -59.37 26.22
N LEU A 363 7.38 -60.19 26.91
CA LEU A 363 6.16 -59.73 27.59
C LEU A 363 6.43 -58.76 28.76
N ALA A 364 7.55 -58.90 29.47
CA ALA A 364 7.91 -58.01 30.57
C ALA A 364 8.24 -56.61 30.06
N GLU A 365 9.02 -56.53 28.99
CA GLU A 365 9.40 -55.30 28.30
C GLU A 365 8.18 -54.64 27.65
N ALA A 366 7.30 -55.43 27.02
CA ALA A 366 6.03 -54.95 26.49
C ALA A 366 5.16 -54.32 27.59
N PHE A 367 5.03 -54.99 28.75
CA PHE A 367 4.30 -54.47 29.90
C PHE A 367 4.89 -53.14 30.41
N HIS A 368 6.22 -53.05 30.56
CA HIS A 368 6.87 -51.82 30.97
C HIS A 368 6.64 -50.68 29.96
N SER A 369 6.79 -50.97 28.66
CA SER A 369 6.55 -50.00 27.59
C SER A 369 5.10 -49.49 27.58
N LEU A 370 4.11 -50.37 27.76
CA LEU A 370 2.71 -49.95 27.84
C LEU A 370 2.42 -49.09 29.07
N ARG A 371 3.00 -49.42 30.23
CA ARG A 371 2.83 -48.62 31.44
C ARG A 371 3.39 -47.21 31.28
N ASP A 372 4.56 -47.10 30.63
CA ASP A 372 5.18 -45.80 30.38
C ASP A 372 4.39 -45.00 29.32
N SER A 373 3.92 -45.67 28.26
CA SER A 373 3.00 -45.08 27.28
C SER A 373 1.69 -44.58 27.94
N SER A 374 1.12 -45.33 28.89
CA SER A 374 -0.08 -44.91 29.61
C SER A 374 0.13 -43.63 30.43
N ARG A 375 1.31 -43.47 31.06
CA ARG A 375 1.67 -42.23 31.78
C ARG A 375 1.88 -41.06 30.83
N GLN A 376 2.52 -41.29 29.68
CA GLN A 376 2.71 -40.26 28.65
C GLN A 376 1.37 -39.78 28.10
N LEU A 377 0.42 -40.69 27.85
CA LEU A 377 -0.93 -40.35 27.41
C LEU A 377 -1.70 -39.54 28.46
N ASP A 378 -1.63 -39.91 29.76
CA ASP A 378 -2.23 -39.10 30.84
C ASP A 378 -1.63 -37.68 30.88
N SER A 379 -0.31 -37.55 30.70
CA SER A 379 0.38 -36.25 30.63
C SER A 379 -0.02 -35.45 29.40
N ALA A 380 -0.19 -36.11 28.25
CA ALA A 380 -0.59 -35.48 26.99
C ALA A 380 -2.02 -34.93 27.09
N ILE A 381 -2.95 -35.68 27.68
CA ILE A 381 -4.32 -35.25 27.95
C ILE A 381 -4.34 -34.00 28.85
N ALA A 382 -3.54 -33.99 29.91
CA ALA A 382 -3.42 -32.84 30.80
C ALA A 382 -2.82 -31.61 30.08
N SER A 383 -1.73 -31.83 29.31
CA SER A 383 -1.08 -30.77 28.51
C SER A 383 -2.02 -30.18 27.46
N LEU A 384 -2.80 -31.02 26.76
CA LEU A 384 -3.78 -30.56 25.77
C LEU A 384 -4.89 -29.73 26.41
N SER A 385 -5.31 -30.09 27.62
CA SER A 385 -6.30 -29.33 28.39
C SER A 385 -5.77 -27.94 28.79
N GLU A 386 -4.52 -27.86 29.27
CA GLU A 386 -3.87 -26.58 29.58
C GLU A 386 -3.67 -25.73 28.31
N PHE A 387 -3.29 -26.37 27.20
CA PHE A 387 -3.15 -25.70 25.92
C PHE A 387 -4.48 -25.08 25.46
N GLY A 388 -5.62 -25.73 25.72
CA GLY A 388 -6.95 -25.20 25.40
C GLY A 388 -7.23 -23.87 26.09
N LEU A 389 -6.83 -23.74 27.36
CA LEU A 389 -6.96 -22.48 28.11
C LEU A 389 -6.11 -21.35 27.53
N LYS A 390 -4.98 -21.67 26.87
CA LYS A 390 -4.15 -20.68 26.16
C LYS A 390 -4.81 -20.26 24.85
N VAL A 391 -5.35 -21.21 24.09
CA VAL A 391 -6.06 -20.95 22.81
C VAL A 391 -7.25 -20.02 22.98
N GLU A 392 -7.93 -20.04 24.13
CA GLU A 392 -9.06 -19.14 24.44
C GLU A 392 -8.65 -17.67 24.63
N GLN A 393 -7.36 -17.37 24.83
CA GLN A 393 -6.90 -16.00 25.02
C GLN A 393 -6.89 -15.24 23.69
N ALA A 394 -7.42 -14.02 23.67
CA ALA A 394 -7.56 -13.21 22.46
C ALA A 394 -6.23 -12.96 21.71
N ASP A 395 -5.13 -12.90 22.46
CA ASP A 395 -3.80 -12.62 21.93
C ASP A 395 -3.02 -13.90 21.55
N PHE A 396 -3.57 -15.10 21.80
CA PHE A 396 -2.86 -16.37 21.52
C PHE A 396 -2.42 -16.47 20.06
N LEU A 397 -3.33 -16.15 19.12
CA LEU A 397 -3.05 -16.21 17.69
C LEU A 397 -1.97 -15.22 17.24
N ASP A 398 -1.65 -14.20 18.04
CA ASP A 398 -0.52 -13.29 17.77
C ASP A 398 0.83 -13.89 18.12
N THR A 399 0.84 -14.93 18.96
CA THR A 399 2.05 -15.62 19.39
C THR A 399 2.44 -16.77 18.47
N VAL A 400 1.51 -17.21 17.60
CA VAL A 400 1.74 -18.29 16.62
C VAL A 400 3.01 -17.98 15.86
N ALA A 401 3.11 -16.77 15.29
CA ALA A 401 4.24 -16.32 14.47
C ALA A 401 5.58 -16.13 15.23
N ASN A 402 5.63 -16.25 16.55
CA ASN A 402 6.85 -16.02 17.32
C ASN A 402 7.48 -17.32 17.83
N GLY A 403 7.01 -18.47 17.36
CA GLY A 403 7.53 -19.78 17.77
C GLY A 403 7.10 -20.20 19.19
N ASN A 404 6.12 -19.52 19.78
CA ASN A 404 5.61 -19.81 21.13
C ASN A 404 4.65 -21.00 21.18
N TRP A 405 4.65 -21.86 20.15
CA TRP A 405 3.81 -23.04 20.10
C TRP A 405 4.45 -24.20 20.90
N PRO A 406 3.75 -24.83 21.85
CA PRO A 406 4.30 -25.97 22.59
C PRO A 406 4.64 -27.13 21.66
N ILE A 407 5.87 -27.66 21.76
CA ILE A 407 6.37 -28.70 20.85
C ILE A 407 5.54 -29.99 20.93
N GLU A 408 4.90 -30.24 22.07
CA GLU A 408 4.00 -31.37 22.33
C GLU A 408 2.76 -31.37 21.43
N HIS A 409 2.35 -30.18 20.96
CA HIS A 409 1.15 -29.98 20.15
C HIS A 409 1.48 -29.55 18.71
N ARG A 410 2.70 -29.84 18.23
CA ARG A 410 3.17 -29.44 16.89
C ARG A 410 2.29 -29.97 15.76
N ASP A 411 1.61 -31.10 15.95
CA ASP A 411 0.60 -31.63 15.02
C ASP A 411 -0.57 -30.67 14.82
N LEU A 412 -1.11 -30.10 15.90
CA LEU A 412 -2.17 -29.09 15.83
C LEU A 412 -1.68 -27.79 15.20
N HIS A 413 -0.40 -27.48 15.35
CA HIS A 413 0.21 -26.34 14.69
C HIS A 413 0.27 -26.54 13.18
N VAL A 414 0.77 -27.70 12.73
CA VAL A 414 0.81 -28.08 11.32
C VAL A 414 -0.61 -28.04 10.73
N LEU A 415 -1.59 -28.57 11.47
CA LEU A 415 -3.00 -28.54 11.07
C LEU A 415 -3.55 -27.12 10.92
N LEU A 416 -3.23 -26.22 11.86
CA LEU A 416 -3.60 -24.81 11.78
C LEU A 416 -2.95 -24.11 10.57
N LEU A 417 -1.76 -24.53 10.17
CA LEU A 417 -1.07 -23.97 9.01
C LEU A 417 -1.48 -24.64 7.69
N SER A 418 -2.03 -25.84 7.72
CA SER A 418 -2.49 -26.54 6.51
C SER A 418 -3.98 -26.33 6.21
N GLY A 419 -4.78 -25.99 7.21
CA GLY A 419 -6.24 -25.95 7.11
C GLY A 419 -6.88 -27.32 6.90
N ASP A 420 -8.16 -27.32 6.57
CA ASP A 420 -8.96 -28.50 6.19
C ASP A 420 -9.73 -28.24 4.89
N GLU A 421 -10.59 -29.15 4.41
CA GLU A 421 -11.35 -28.93 3.17
C GLU A 421 -12.26 -27.68 3.17
N GLN A 422 -12.71 -27.22 4.34
CA GLN A 422 -13.70 -26.15 4.49
C GLN A 422 -13.10 -24.80 4.84
N ILE A 423 -11.94 -24.80 5.49
CA ILE A 423 -11.28 -23.63 6.05
C ILE A 423 -9.84 -23.64 5.56
N ASP A 424 -9.43 -22.55 4.92
CA ASP A 424 -8.01 -22.24 4.85
C ASP A 424 -7.59 -21.37 6.02
N SER A 425 -7.06 -22.00 7.06
CA SER A 425 -6.65 -21.31 8.28
C SER A 425 -5.36 -20.52 8.09
N ALA A 426 -4.51 -20.88 7.12
CA ALA A 426 -3.30 -20.12 6.79
C ALA A 426 -3.65 -18.74 6.22
N TYR A 427 -4.51 -18.67 5.20
CA TYR A 427 -5.04 -17.42 4.67
C TYR A 427 -5.69 -16.58 5.76
N LEU A 428 -6.52 -17.19 6.61
CA LEU A 428 -7.18 -16.49 7.70
C LEU A 428 -6.18 -15.92 8.72
N LEU A 429 -5.12 -16.65 9.08
CA LEU A 429 -4.07 -16.15 9.96
C LEU A 429 -3.36 -14.94 9.37
N GLU A 430 -3.04 -15.00 8.08
CA GLU A 430 -2.34 -13.91 7.40
C GLU A 430 -3.23 -12.67 7.27
N VAL A 431 -4.48 -12.84 6.82
CA VAL A 431 -5.47 -11.77 6.79
C VAL A 431 -5.62 -11.14 8.18
N ARG A 432 -5.72 -11.96 9.24
CA ARG A 432 -5.83 -11.45 10.62
C ARG A 432 -4.61 -10.60 10.97
N ARG A 433 -3.40 -11.07 10.65
CA ARG A 433 -2.14 -10.35 10.92
C ARG A 433 -2.12 -9.01 10.20
N GLN A 434 -2.39 -8.99 8.91
CA GLN A 434 -2.42 -7.77 8.10
C GLN A 434 -3.51 -6.79 8.57
N ALA A 435 -4.72 -7.30 8.85
CA ALA A 435 -5.80 -6.50 9.39
C ALA A 435 -5.47 -5.91 10.77
N LYS A 436 -4.75 -6.64 11.63
CA LYS A 436 -4.24 -6.09 12.90
C LYS A 436 -3.18 -5.00 12.71
N GLN A 437 -2.27 -5.18 11.76
CA GLN A 437 -1.30 -4.12 11.42
C GLN A 437 -2.01 -2.87 10.92
N LEU A 438 -2.97 -3.02 10.02
CA LEU A 438 -3.81 -1.91 9.55
C LEU A 438 -4.57 -1.23 10.69
N LEU A 439 -5.09 -2.01 11.64
CA LEU A 439 -5.74 -1.47 12.84
C LEU A 439 -4.83 -0.54 13.63
N ASN A 440 -3.56 -0.94 13.82
CA ASN A 440 -2.57 -0.10 14.50
C ASN A 440 -2.29 1.17 13.70
N THR A 441 -2.08 1.06 12.38
CA THR A 441 -1.89 2.25 11.52
C THR A 441 -3.12 3.17 11.54
N LEU A 442 -4.34 2.62 11.50
CA LEU A 442 -5.57 3.39 11.58
C LEU A 442 -5.71 4.11 12.93
N ASP A 443 -5.29 3.48 14.02
CA ASP A 443 -5.25 4.09 15.34
C ASP A 443 -4.26 5.28 15.37
N ASP A 444 -3.04 5.08 14.86
CA ASP A 444 -2.04 6.14 14.72
C ASP A 444 -2.53 7.28 13.82
N ASN A 445 -3.19 6.96 12.70
CA ASN A 445 -3.79 7.93 11.81
C ASN A 445 -4.88 8.75 12.52
N LEU A 446 -5.72 8.12 13.35
CA LEU A 446 -6.72 8.82 14.14
C LEU A 446 -6.07 9.81 15.13
N VAL A 447 -4.94 9.45 15.73
CA VAL A 447 -4.15 10.36 16.58
C VAL A 447 -3.56 11.52 15.78
N GLN A 448 -3.06 11.27 14.57
CA GLN A 448 -2.57 12.32 13.68
C GLN A 448 -3.69 13.28 13.24
N ILE A 449 -4.87 12.75 12.92
CA ILE A 449 -6.06 13.53 12.57
C ILE A 449 -6.48 14.45 13.73
N ASP A 450 -6.46 13.95 14.97
CA ASP A 450 -6.72 14.77 16.16
C ASP A 450 -5.70 15.92 16.29
N SER A 451 -4.44 15.66 15.94
CA SER A 451 -3.39 16.68 15.90
C SER A 451 -3.62 17.72 14.78
N MET A 452 -4.17 17.30 13.64
CA MET A 452 -4.55 18.21 12.55
C MET A 452 -5.71 19.12 12.95
N TYR A 453 -6.71 18.61 13.68
CA TYR A 453 -7.78 19.46 14.23
C TYR A 453 -7.21 20.55 15.14
N ARG A 454 -6.30 20.19 16.05
CA ARG A 454 -5.61 21.18 16.92
C ARG A 454 -4.86 22.24 16.12
N LEU A 455 -4.15 21.85 15.06
CA LEU A 455 -3.46 22.79 14.18
C LEU A 455 -4.41 23.73 13.43
N LEU A 456 -5.57 23.22 12.98
CA LEU A 456 -6.60 24.04 12.33
C LEU A 456 -7.23 25.02 13.32
N ASP A 457 -7.52 24.59 14.54
CA ASP A 457 -8.06 25.44 15.61
C ASP A 457 -7.08 26.57 15.98
N GLU A 458 -5.79 26.26 16.14
CA GLU A 458 -4.76 27.26 16.38
C GLU A 458 -4.63 28.25 15.22
N ARG A 459 -4.74 27.76 13.98
CA ARG A 459 -4.74 28.62 12.78
C ARG A 459 -5.95 29.55 12.74
N GLU A 460 -7.13 29.04 13.06
CA GLU A 460 -8.37 29.82 13.11
C GLU A 460 -8.28 30.93 14.17
N GLN A 461 -7.78 30.60 15.36
CA GLN A 461 -7.55 31.57 16.42
C GLN A 461 -6.50 32.60 16.03
N ALA A 462 -5.37 32.16 15.47
CA ALA A 462 -4.29 33.06 15.02
C ALA A 462 -4.79 34.00 13.92
N PHE A 463 -5.59 33.50 12.98
CA PHE A 463 -6.23 34.32 11.95
C PHE A 463 -7.20 35.33 12.57
N SER A 464 -8.09 34.89 13.45
CA SER A 464 -9.05 35.76 14.14
C SER A 464 -8.35 36.87 14.93
N ARG A 465 -7.25 36.55 15.64
CA ARG A 465 -6.43 37.55 16.33
C ARG A 465 -5.82 38.56 15.37
N ARG A 466 -5.29 38.13 14.22
CA ARG A 466 -4.70 39.02 13.19
C ARG A 466 -5.75 39.91 12.55
N VAL A 467 -6.93 39.37 12.23
CA VAL A 467 -8.05 40.11 11.66
C VAL A 467 -8.58 41.17 12.64
N ASN A 468 -8.72 40.81 13.92
CA ASN A 468 -9.15 41.75 14.96
C ASN A 468 -8.12 42.85 15.24
N ALA A 469 -6.83 42.55 15.09
CA ALA A 469 -5.75 43.53 15.22
C ALA A 469 -5.56 44.40 13.96
N LEU A 470 -6.11 43.99 12.81
CA LEU A 470 -6.00 44.72 11.55
C LEU A 470 -6.98 45.92 11.54
N SER A 471 -6.45 47.11 11.79
CA SER A 471 -7.20 48.36 11.57
C SER A 471 -7.04 48.82 10.12
N LEU A 472 -8.16 48.89 9.39
CA LEU A 472 -8.22 49.39 8.02
C LEU A 472 -8.71 50.84 7.94
N THR A 473 -9.05 51.47 9.08
CA THR A 473 -9.66 52.81 9.14
C THR A 473 -8.72 53.89 8.62
N ASP A 474 -7.46 53.87 9.05
CA ASP A 474 -6.46 54.85 8.61
C ASP A 474 -6.13 54.67 7.12
N ALA A 475 -6.04 53.43 6.66
CA ALA A 475 -5.79 53.11 5.25
C ALA A 475 -6.93 53.60 4.34
N GLN A 476 -8.19 53.40 4.75
CA GLN A 476 -9.35 53.94 4.03
C GLN A 476 -9.30 55.47 3.99
N ALA A 477 -9.05 56.14 5.11
CA ALA A 477 -8.96 57.60 5.16
C ALA A 477 -7.83 58.16 4.27
N ILE A 478 -6.68 57.48 4.23
CA ILE A 478 -5.57 57.83 3.34
C ILE A 478 -5.96 57.65 1.88
N LEU A 479 -6.61 56.54 1.52
CA LEU A 479 -7.11 56.31 0.16
C LEU A 479 -8.13 57.38 -0.26
N ASP A 480 -9.14 57.66 0.57
CA ASP A 480 -10.18 58.66 0.29
C ASP A 480 -9.57 60.07 0.09
N SER A 481 -8.64 60.46 0.95
CA SER A 481 -7.95 61.75 0.84
C SER A 481 -7.04 61.81 -0.38
N THR A 482 -6.39 60.71 -0.74
CA THR A 482 -5.51 60.62 -1.92
C THR A 482 -6.33 60.68 -3.20
N GLU A 483 -7.47 60.01 -3.27
CA GLU A 483 -8.41 60.08 -4.40
C GLU A 483 -8.90 61.52 -4.60
N THR A 484 -9.31 62.18 -3.53
CA THR A 484 -9.72 63.60 -3.57
C THR A 484 -8.59 64.49 -4.10
N ARG A 485 -7.35 64.25 -3.66
CA ARG A 485 -6.17 65.01 -4.12
C ARG A 485 -5.88 64.75 -5.59
N ILE A 486 -5.94 63.49 -6.05
CA ILE A 486 -5.79 63.10 -7.46
C ILE A 486 -6.82 63.86 -8.31
N GLN A 487 -8.10 63.85 -7.93
CA GLN A 487 -9.17 64.57 -8.62
C GLN A 487 -8.91 66.09 -8.65
N SER A 488 -8.45 66.68 -7.54
CA SER A 488 -8.13 68.11 -7.49
C SER A 488 -6.94 68.49 -8.39
N PHE A 489 -5.90 67.65 -8.46
CA PHE A 489 -4.76 67.86 -9.34
C PHE A 489 -5.15 67.70 -10.81
N GLU A 490 -6.01 66.74 -11.13
CA GLU A 490 -6.58 66.58 -12.47
C GLU A 490 -7.38 67.79 -12.90
N ALA A 491 -8.29 68.27 -12.05
CA ALA A 491 -9.09 69.46 -12.33
C ALA A 491 -8.19 70.69 -12.53
N ALA A 492 -7.15 70.86 -11.70
CA ALA A 492 -6.21 71.96 -11.82
C ALA A 492 -5.35 71.89 -13.10
N LEU A 493 -4.90 70.70 -13.50
CA LEU A 493 -4.10 70.48 -14.73
C LEU A 493 -4.91 70.60 -16.03
N ASN A 494 -6.24 70.44 -15.93
CA ASN A 494 -7.18 70.51 -17.06
C ASN A 494 -7.97 71.84 -17.12
N SER A 495 -7.76 72.76 -16.18
CA SER A 495 -8.40 74.09 -16.18
C SER A 495 -7.88 74.95 -17.34
N ASP A 496 -8.76 75.76 -17.94
CA ASP A 496 -8.39 76.76 -18.95
C ASP A 496 -7.71 78.01 -18.34
N GLN A 497 -7.83 78.21 -17.03
CA GLN A 497 -7.14 79.25 -16.26
C GLN A 497 -6.28 78.59 -15.18
N ILE A 498 -5.13 78.05 -15.58
CA ILE A 498 -4.21 77.45 -14.62
C ILE A 498 -3.41 78.55 -13.93
N SER A 499 -3.41 78.56 -12.60
CA SER A 499 -2.62 79.50 -11.83
C SER A 499 -1.13 79.33 -12.13
N ASP A 500 -0.44 80.43 -12.48
CA ASP A 500 1.02 80.48 -12.67
C ASP A 500 1.79 79.91 -11.46
N LYS A 501 1.22 79.98 -10.25
CA LYS A 501 1.79 79.39 -9.03
C LYS A 501 1.81 77.85 -9.02
N LEU A 502 0.97 77.17 -9.80
CA LEU A 502 0.86 75.71 -9.81
C LEU A 502 2.07 75.05 -10.49
N PHE A 503 2.68 75.73 -11.45
CA PHE A 503 3.83 75.27 -12.23
C PHE A 503 5.15 75.93 -11.82
N ALA A 504 5.08 76.86 -10.87
CA ALA A 504 6.24 77.55 -10.32
C ALA A 504 6.96 76.64 -9.29
N THR A 505 8.30 76.68 -9.29
CA THR A 505 9.09 76.07 -8.22
C THR A 505 8.83 76.77 -6.88
N SER A 506 9.18 76.13 -5.76
CA SER A 506 9.03 76.75 -4.42
C SER A 506 9.76 78.09 -4.31
N GLU A 507 10.91 78.25 -4.97
CA GLU A 507 11.65 79.51 -5.07
C GLU A 507 10.91 80.56 -5.89
N GLN A 508 10.33 80.17 -7.03
CA GLN A 508 9.54 81.06 -7.88
C GLN A 508 8.25 81.50 -7.20
N VAL A 509 7.55 80.62 -6.48
CA VAL A 509 6.39 80.97 -5.65
C VAL A 509 6.77 81.99 -4.57
N SER A 510 7.88 81.76 -3.86
CA SER A 510 8.41 82.71 -2.87
C SER A 510 8.79 84.05 -3.50
N ALA A 511 9.37 84.05 -4.70
CA ALA A 511 9.66 85.26 -5.46
C ALA A 511 8.38 86.00 -5.87
N MET A 512 7.34 85.29 -6.33
CA MET A 512 6.03 85.88 -6.64
C MET A 512 5.41 86.54 -5.41
N GLU A 513 5.38 85.86 -4.26
CA GLU A 513 4.84 86.42 -3.00
C GLU A 513 5.62 87.64 -2.52
N ARG A 514 6.95 87.62 -2.66
CA ARG A 514 7.80 88.77 -2.33
C ARG A 514 7.52 89.96 -3.24
N LEU A 515 7.31 89.72 -4.53
CA LEU A 515 6.97 90.77 -5.50
C LEU A 515 5.58 91.34 -5.22
N GLU A 516 4.60 90.50 -4.89
CA GLU A 516 3.25 90.89 -4.49
C GLU A 516 3.25 91.74 -3.20
N LYS A 517 3.99 91.32 -2.18
CA LYS A 517 4.21 92.11 -0.95
C LYS A 517 4.91 93.44 -1.21
N ALA A 518 5.86 93.46 -2.15
CA ALA A 518 6.56 94.69 -2.53
C ALA A 518 5.63 95.67 -3.27
N GLU A 519 4.75 95.17 -4.14
CA GLU A 519 3.73 95.93 -4.85
C GLU A 519 2.73 96.58 -3.86
N GLN A 520 2.15 95.77 -2.97
CA GLN A 520 1.25 96.24 -1.90
C GLN A 520 1.92 97.28 -0.99
N ARG A 521 3.19 97.07 -0.64
CA ARG A 521 3.96 98.03 0.19
C ARG A 521 4.18 99.36 -0.54
N ILE A 522 4.44 99.33 -1.85
CA ILE A 522 4.60 100.56 -2.66
C ILE A 522 3.27 101.30 -2.76
N GLU A 523 2.16 100.61 -2.99
CA GLU A 523 0.82 101.19 -3.05
C GLU A 523 0.45 101.87 -1.72
N ARG A 524 0.64 101.16 -0.60
CA ARG A 524 0.38 101.69 0.74
C ARG A 524 1.18 102.97 1.04
N ILE A 525 2.50 102.95 0.79
CA ILE A 525 3.36 104.12 1.05
C ILE A 525 2.94 105.33 0.18
N ASN A 526 2.50 105.09 -1.06
CA ASN A 526 2.05 106.13 -1.97
C ASN A 526 0.67 106.71 -1.62
N ALA A 527 -0.17 105.95 -0.91
CA ALA A 527 -1.45 106.41 -0.38
C ALA A 527 -1.29 107.22 0.91
N GLU A 528 -0.32 106.85 1.77
CA GLU A 528 -0.15 107.45 3.11
C GLU A 528 0.77 108.68 3.15
N ARG A 529 1.65 108.89 2.16
CA ARG A 529 2.61 110.01 2.16
C ARG A 529 2.25 111.13 1.17
N ALA A 530 2.44 112.38 1.61
CA ALA A 530 2.27 113.59 0.79
C ALA A 530 3.21 113.65 -0.44
N ARG A 531 4.42 113.07 -0.34
CA ARG A 531 5.36 112.93 -1.46
C ARG A 531 5.43 111.46 -1.89
N LYS A 532 4.86 111.17 -3.07
CA LYS A 532 4.84 109.81 -3.65
C LYS A 532 6.24 109.28 -3.93
N LEU A 533 6.43 107.97 -3.78
CA LEU A 533 7.64 107.26 -4.18
C LEU A 533 7.87 107.46 -5.69
N PRO A 534 9.14 107.56 -6.12
CA PRO A 534 9.49 107.61 -7.53
C PRO A 534 8.91 106.42 -8.32
N LYS A 535 8.33 106.68 -9.50
CA LYS A 535 7.74 105.66 -10.39
C LYS A 535 8.70 104.49 -10.73
N LYS A 536 10.01 104.72 -10.68
CA LYS A 536 11.06 103.72 -10.95
C LYS A 536 10.97 102.47 -10.06
N TYR A 537 10.47 102.58 -8.82
CA TYR A 537 10.34 101.43 -7.92
C TYR A 537 9.19 100.52 -8.34
N ALA A 538 8.02 101.08 -8.67
CA ALA A 538 6.89 100.33 -9.21
C ALA A 538 7.26 99.68 -10.56
N GLN A 539 7.95 100.40 -11.43
CA GLN A 539 8.43 99.87 -12.72
C GLN A 539 9.42 98.72 -12.55
N ARG A 540 10.27 98.73 -11.52
CA ARG A 540 11.19 97.62 -11.23
C ARG A 540 10.45 96.38 -10.76
N VAL A 541 9.45 96.51 -9.88
CA VAL A 541 8.62 95.38 -9.44
C VAL A 541 7.83 94.82 -10.62
N ALA A 542 7.23 95.68 -11.44
CA ALA A 542 6.50 95.26 -12.64
C ALA A 542 7.41 94.52 -13.66
N ARG A 543 8.65 94.98 -13.86
CA ARG A 543 9.62 94.30 -14.74
C ARG A 543 10.01 92.92 -14.22
N LEU A 544 10.27 92.80 -12.92
CA LEU A 544 10.61 91.51 -12.30
C LEU A 544 9.42 90.55 -12.33
N LYS A 545 8.20 91.05 -12.12
CA LYS A 545 6.96 90.28 -12.25
C LYS A 545 6.76 89.79 -13.68
N GLY A 546 6.95 90.65 -14.67
CA GLY A 546 6.86 90.30 -16.09
C GLY A 546 7.94 89.29 -16.54
N LEU A 547 9.17 89.44 -16.06
CA LEU A 547 10.25 88.47 -16.33
C LEU A 547 9.90 87.09 -15.76
N LEU A 548 9.46 87.04 -14.50
CA LEU A 548 9.06 85.80 -13.84
C LEU A 548 7.86 85.15 -14.54
N GLN A 549 6.88 85.95 -14.98
CA GLN A 549 5.74 85.46 -15.72
C GLN A 549 6.12 84.94 -17.11
N TRP A 550 7.10 85.56 -17.77
CA TRP A 550 7.65 85.08 -19.04
C TRP A 550 8.39 83.75 -18.87
N GLU A 551 9.27 83.63 -17.87
CA GLU A 551 9.96 82.38 -17.54
C GLU A 551 8.97 81.23 -17.24
N LEU A 552 7.92 81.52 -16.47
CA LEU A 552 6.86 80.54 -16.18
C LEU A 552 6.09 80.13 -17.44
N SER A 553 5.84 81.07 -18.36
CA SER A 553 5.15 80.78 -19.63
C SER A 553 5.99 79.93 -20.60
N GLU A 554 7.31 80.10 -20.62
CA GLU A 554 8.22 79.32 -21.47
C GLU A 554 8.38 77.89 -20.95
N ALA A 555 8.48 77.73 -19.62
CA ALA A 555 8.59 76.43 -18.97
C ALA A 555 7.26 75.65 -18.88
N PHE A 556 6.14 76.26 -19.25
CA PHE A 556 4.79 75.72 -19.06
C PHE A 556 4.55 74.34 -19.72
N PRO A 557 4.92 74.08 -20.99
CA PRO A 557 4.65 72.79 -21.62
C PRO A 557 5.40 71.63 -20.97
N GLU A 558 6.69 71.84 -20.64
CA GLU A 558 7.54 70.82 -20.01
C GLU A 558 7.09 70.52 -18.58
N THR A 559 6.83 71.55 -17.77
CA THR A 559 6.35 71.39 -16.40
C THR A 559 4.99 70.69 -16.35
N ARG A 560 4.07 71.04 -17.26
CA ARG A 560 2.77 70.36 -17.39
C ARG A 560 2.93 68.88 -17.71
N TRP A 561 3.81 68.52 -18.66
CA TRP A 561 4.08 67.12 -19.00
C TRP A 561 4.70 66.34 -17.83
N GLN A 562 5.65 66.94 -17.10
CA GLN A 562 6.26 66.34 -15.90
C GLN A 562 5.20 66.06 -14.82
N HIS A 563 4.30 67.02 -14.56
CA HIS A 563 3.20 66.82 -13.60
C HIS A 563 2.18 65.77 -14.06
N GLN A 564 1.86 65.70 -15.36
CA GLN A 564 1.02 64.63 -15.92
C GLN A 564 1.66 63.24 -15.72
N LYS A 565 2.98 63.14 -15.91
CA LYS A 565 3.73 61.90 -15.69
C LYS A 565 3.81 61.51 -14.21
N GLN A 566 3.93 62.48 -13.31
CA GLN A 566 3.89 62.22 -11.87
C GLN A 566 2.49 61.79 -11.41
N LEU A 567 1.45 62.44 -11.95
CA LEU A 567 0.06 62.08 -11.70
C LEU A 567 -0.26 60.66 -12.20
N SER A 568 0.21 60.28 -13.38
CA SER A 568 -0.01 58.91 -13.89
C SER A 568 0.66 57.86 -13.00
N LYS A 569 1.88 58.11 -12.52
CA LYS A 569 2.54 57.25 -11.53
C LYS A 569 1.75 57.17 -10.21
N LEU A 570 1.23 58.30 -9.72
CA LEU A 570 0.42 58.34 -8.51
C LEU A 570 -0.89 57.54 -8.68
N LYS A 571 -1.53 57.61 -9.85
CA LYS A 571 -2.72 56.82 -10.16
C LYS A 571 -2.47 55.32 -10.15
N VAL A 572 -1.34 54.87 -10.72
CA VAL A 572 -0.96 53.45 -10.69
C VAL A 572 -0.72 53.00 -9.24
N ALA A 573 0.07 53.75 -8.47
CA ALA A 573 0.32 53.43 -7.06
C ALA A 573 -0.97 53.45 -6.22
N TYR A 574 -1.91 54.36 -6.50
CA TYR A 574 -3.22 54.39 -5.87
C TYR A 574 -4.05 53.15 -6.22
N ALA A 575 -4.07 52.76 -7.50
CA ALA A 575 -4.81 51.57 -7.95
C ALA A 575 -4.28 50.31 -7.26
N ASP A 576 -2.95 50.13 -7.21
CA ASP A 576 -2.31 49.00 -6.53
C ASP A 576 -2.64 48.99 -5.02
N ALA A 577 -2.55 50.16 -4.37
CA ALA A 577 -2.88 50.30 -2.94
C ALA A 577 -4.36 50.03 -2.65
N ASN A 578 -5.26 50.50 -3.52
CA ASN A 578 -6.69 50.24 -3.40
C ASN A 578 -7.00 48.76 -3.63
N GLU A 579 -6.36 48.11 -4.60
CA GLU A 579 -6.51 46.66 -4.82
C GLU A 579 -6.08 45.85 -3.59
N GLN A 580 -4.92 46.18 -3.01
CA GLN A 580 -4.47 45.55 -1.76
C GLN A 580 -5.45 45.80 -0.61
N TYR A 581 -5.96 47.02 -0.48
CA TYR A 581 -6.96 47.36 0.52
C TYR A 581 -8.25 46.55 0.35
N GLN A 582 -8.78 46.42 -0.88
CA GLN A 582 -9.98 45.62 -1.14
C GLN A 582 -9.74 44.13 -0.83
N ARG A 583 -8.55 43.59 -1.15
CA ARG A 583 -8.17 42.20 -0.78
C ARG A 583 -8.16 42.00 0.73
N LEU A 584 -7.54 42.91 1.49
CA LEU A 584 -7.51 42.87 2.95
C LEU A 584 -8.90 43.02 3.57
N LYS A 585 -9.72 43.91 3.02
CA LYS A 585 -11.12 44.11 3.45
C LYS A 585 -11.96 42.85 3.23
N LYS A 586 -11.78 42.18 2.09
CA LYS A 586 -12.44 40.89 1.81
C LYS A 586 -12.01 39.81 2.79
N LEU A 587 -10.71 39.71 3.08
CA LEU A 587 -10.14 38.81 4.08
C LEU A 587 -10.69 39.07 5.49
N GLN A 588 -10.90 40.34 5.86
CA GLN A 588 -11.48 40.72 7.15
C GLN A 588 -12.91 40.18 7.35
N SER A 589 -13.63 39.98 6.25
CA SER A 589 -15.01 39.44 6.23
C SER A 589 -15.11 37.95 5.93
N ASP A 590 -13.99 37.27 5.65
CA ASP A 590 -13.99 35.85 5.27
C ASP A 590 -13.97 34.95 6.52
N THR A 591 -15.11 34.32 6.81
CA THR A 591 -15.27 33.38 7.92
C THR A 591 -15.00 31.93 7.53
N GLN A 592 -14.72 31.64 6.26
CA GLN A 592 -14.60 30.27 5.73
C GLN A 592 -13.20 29.91 5.25
N ILE A 593 -12.19 30.69 5.65
CA ILE A 593 -10.82 30.55 5.12
C ILE A 593 -10.17 29.18 5.37
N ILE A 594 -10.63 28.45 6.40
CA ILE A 594 -10.18 27.08 6.70
C ILE A 594 -11.28 26.02 6.49
N ALA A 595 -12.46 26.40 6.00
CA ALA A 595 -13.61 25.51 5.92
C ALA A 595 -13.32 24.31 5.00
N GLU A 596 -12.61 24.53 3.89
CA GLU A 596 -12.21 23.47 2.97
C GLU A 596 -11.24 22.47 3.63
N GLN A 597 -10.21 22.97 4.34
CA GLN A 597 -9.26 22.13 5.04
C GLN A 597 -9.94 21.35 6.18
N ARG A 598 -10.87 21.97 6.89
CA ARG A 598 -11.65 21.32 7.95
C ARG A 598 -12.55 20.23 7.38
N ALA A 599 -13.25 20.48 6.28
CA ALA A 599 -14.03 19.47 5.57
C ALA A 599 -13.18 18.27 5.12
N ARG A 600 -11.93 18.52 4.66
CA ARG A 600 -10.98 17.45 4.33
C ARG A 600 -10.60 16.59 5.53
N VAL A 601 -10.31 17.22 6.67
CA VAL A 601 -9.99 16.50 7.92
C VAL A 601 -11.20 15.74 8.44
N ASP A 602 -12.41 16.31 8.35
CA ASP A 602 -13.67 15.65 8.73
C ASP A 602 -13.94 14.39 7.90
N ALA A 603 -13.79 14.48 6.58
CA ALA A 603 -13.95 13.33 5.69
C ALA A 603 -12.93 12.22 5.99
N MET A 604 -11.68 12.59 6.22
CA MET A 604 -10.62 11.66 6.61
C MET A 604 -10.91 11.01 7.97
N ALA A 605 -11.37 11.76 8.96
CA ALA A 605 -11.76 11.25 10.26
C ALA A 605 -12.93 10.26 10.17
N LEU A 606 -13.93 10.57 9.34
CA LEU A 606 -15.08 9.70 9.12
C LEU A 606 -14.67 8.40 8.43
N SER A 607 -13.85 8.47 7.37
CA SER A 607 -13.34 7.28 6.68
C SER A 607 -12.50 6.42 7.61
N ALA A 608 -11.49 7.01 8.27
CA ALA A 608 -10.59 6.28 9.15
C ALA A 608 -11.35 5.57 10.29
N LYS A 609 -12.37 6.22 10.87
CA LYS A 609 -13.23 5.57 11.89
C LYS A 609 -14.05 4.42 11.32
N ALA A 610 -14.61 4.58 10.13
CA ALA A 610 -15.39 3.54 9.47
C ALA A 610 -14.51 2.35 9.06
N ASP A 611 -13.32 2.62 8.52
CA ASP A 611 -12.30 1.61 8.19
C ASP A 611 -11.83 0.89 9.46
N TYR A 612 -11.54 1.63 10.54
CA TYR A 612 -11.16 1.05 11.83
C TYR A 612 -12.24 0.08 12.35
N ALA A 613 -13.50 0.51 12.36
CA ALA A 613 -14.61 -0.31 12.83
C ALA A 613 -14.79 -1.58 11.98
N ARG A 614 -14.70 -1.47 10.64
CA ARG A 614 -14.77 -2.62 9.73
C ARG A 614 -13.61 -3.58 9.94
N THR A 615 -12.38 -3.08 9.98
CA THR A 615 -11.16 -3.88 10.21
C THR A 615 -11.20 -4.58 11.56
N LYS A 616 -11.71 -3.90 12.60
CA LYS A 616 -11.93 -4.51 13.92
C LYS A 616 -12.90 -5.67 13.88
N ILE A 617 -14.06 -5.50 13.26
CA ILE A 617 -15.03 -6.59 13.09
C ILE A 617 -14.40 -7.76 12.32
N LEU A 618 -13.62 -7.47 11.27
CA LEU A 618 -12.91 -8.49 10.50
C LEU A 618 -11.94 -9.29 11.38
N VAL A 619 -11.05 -8.61 12.11
CA VAL A 619 -10.10 -9.25 13.05
C VAL A 619 -10.82 -10.10 14.08
N ASP A 620 -11.87 -9.57 14.71
CA ASP A 620 -12.63 -10.28 15.75
C ASP A 620 -13.31 -11.53 15.15
N SER A 621 -13.87 -11.43 13.93
CA SER A 621 -14.53 -12.54 13.25
C SER A 621 -13.56 -13.67 12.86
N ILE A 622 -12.37 -13.32 12.36
CA ILE A 622 -11.35 -14.29 11.96
C ILE A 622 -10.73 -14.94 13.19
N THR A 623 -10.43 -14.15 14.22
CA THR A 623 -9.93 -14.65 15.51
C THR A 623 -10.88 -15.72 16.05
N ARG A 624 -12.18 -15.45 16.05
CA ARG A 624 -13.20 -16.41 16.49
C ARG A 624 -13.19 -17.68 15.64
N ARG A 625 -13.18 -17.56 14.30
CA ARG A 625 -13.20 -18.72 13.40
C ARG A 625 -11.96 -19.61 13.54
N LEU A 626 -10.78 -19.02 13.69
CA LEU A 626 -9.53 -19.76 13.92
C LEU A 626 -9.52 -20.44 15.30
N THR A 627 -10.05 -19.76 16.32
CA THR A 627 -10.20 -20.33 17.67
C THR A 627 -11.17 -21.51 17.67
N GLU A 628 -12.33 -21.37 17.02
CA GLU A 628 -13.30 -22.45 16.84
C GLU A 628 -12.68 -23.65 16.09
N PHE A 629 -11.92 -23.40 15.02
CA PHE A 629 -11.19 -24.44 14.28
C PHE A 629 -10.21 -25.21 15.18
N LEU A 630 -9.41 -24.51 16.00
CA LEU A 630 -8.50 -25.16 16.95
C LEU A 630 -9.26 -25.96 18.00
N GLN A 631 -10.31 -25.40 18.59
CA GLN A 631 -11.10 -26.07 19.62
C GLN A 631 -11.73 -27.37 19.12
N VAL A 632 -12.26 -27.38 17.89
CA VAL A 632 -12.81 -28.60 17.26
C VAL A 632 -11.71 -29.66 17.09
N ASN A 633 -10.56 -29.28 16.55
CA ASN A 633 -9.46 -30.23 16.32
C ASN A 633 -8.81 -30.71 17.61
N MET A 634 -8.74 -29.86 18.64
CA MET A 634 -8.31 -30.25 19.98
C MET A 634 -9.28 -31.24 20.62
N ALA A 635 -10.59 -31.08 20.42
CA ALA A 635 -11.58 -32.03 20.91
C ALA A 635 -11.43 -33.40 20.22
N LEU A 636 -11.20 -33.43 18.91
CA LEU A 636 -10.87 -34.65 18.17
C LEU A 636 -9.60 -35.31 18.71
N ARG A 637 -8.53 -34.53 18.87
CA ARG A 637 -7.26 -34.99 19.45
C ARG A 637 -7.43 -35.57 20.86
N MET A 638 -8.26 -34.92 21.69
CA MET A 638 -8.57 -35.38 23.05
C MET A 638 -9.30 -36.72 23.03
N GLN A 639 -10.22 -36.91 22.09
CA GLN A 639 -10.92 -38.18 21.90
C GLN A 639 -9.93 -39.28 21.49
N GLU A 640 -9.07 -39.04 20.51
CA GLU A 640 -8.05 -40.00 20.07
C GLU A 640 -7.12 -40.43 21.20
N LEU A 641 -6.61 -39.47 21.99
CA LEU A 641 -5.75 -39.74 23.14
C LEU A 641 -6.49 -40.59 24.20
N SER A 642 -7.77 -40.29 24.43
CA SER A 642 -8.59 -41.04 25.38
C SER A 642 -8.84 -42.48 24.92
N GLU A 643 -9.13 -42.69 23.64
CA GLU A 643 -9.30 -44.02 23.03
C GLU A 643 -7.98 -44.82 23.08
N GLN A 644 -6.86 -44.21 22.72
CA GLN A 644 -5.53 -44.82 22.84
C GLN A 644 -5.20 -45.20 24.29
N GLN A 645 -5.61 -44.38 25.25
CA GLN A 645 -5.39 -44.65 26.66
C GLN A 645 -6.20 -45.84 27.15
N VAL A 646 -7.46 -45.96 26.72
CA VAL A 646 -8.30 -47.15 27.01
C VAL A 646 -7.69 -48.40 26.38
N ALA A 647 -7.29 -48.33 25.11
CA ALA A 647 -6.65 -49.45 24.41
C ALA A 647 -5.34 -49.89 25.09
N THR A 648 -4.50 -48.93 25.49
CA THR A 648 -3.26 -49.19 26.20
C THR A 648 -3.51 -49.87 27.54
N ARG A 649 -4.49 -49.40 28.32
CA ARG A 649 -4.87 -50.04 29.60
C ARG A 649 -5.43 -51.45 29.40
N LEU A 650 -6.21 -51.69 28.36
CA LEU A 650 -6.68 -53.03 28.02
C LEU A 650 -5.53 -53.96 27.63
N ALA A 651 -4.56 -53.47 26.86
CA ALA A 651 -3.36 -54.22 26.50
C ALA A 651 -2.51 -54.58 27.73
N ILE A 652 -2.38 -53.66 28.69
CA ILE A 652 -1.71 -53.92 29.98
C ILE A 652 -2.37 -55.09 30.70
N ILE A 653 -3.71 -55.08 30.85
CA ILE A 653 -4.46 -56.15 31.50
C ILE A 653 -4.27 -57.48 30.75
N ARG A 654 -4.38 -57.46 29.42
CA ARG A 654 -4.16 -58.65 28.58
C ARG A 654 -2.77 -59.26 28.79
N ILE A 655 -1.71 -58.45 28.83
CA ILE A 655 -0.35 -58.95 29.06
C ILE A 655 -0.19 -59.51 30.48
N GLN A 656 -0.83 -58.91 31.48
CA GLN A 656 -0.85 -59.44 32.85
C GLN A 656 -1.51 -60.81 32.92
N ASP A 657 -2.63 -61.01 32.22
CA ASP A 657 -3.32 -62.30 32.14
C ASP A 657 -2.45 -63.36 31.43
N LEU A 658 -1.78 -62.99 30.33
CA LEU A 658 -0.87 -63.87 29.60
C LEU A 658 0.38 -64.26 30.42
N ALA A 659 0.86 -63.34 31.27
CA ALA A 659 1.97 -63.58 32.18
C ALA A 659 1.59 -64.46 33.39
N GLN A 660 0.29 -64.70 33.63
CA GLN A 660 -0.22 -65.64 34.64
C GLN A 660 -0.84 -66.90 34.01
N PRO A 661 -0.06 -67.80 33.38
CA PRO A 661 -0.60 -69.07 32.90
C PRO A 661 -0.82 -70.02 34.09
N GLY A 662 -2.02 -69.98 34.69
CA GLY A 662 -2.53 -71.03 35.58
C GLY A 662 -2.55 -70.71 37.08
N SER A 663 -3.65 -70.13 37.55
CA SER A 663 -4.16 -70.32 38.91
C SER A 663 -5.62 -70.83 38.92
N GLY A 664 -6.04 -71.46 37.82
CA GLY A 664 -7.42 -71.91 37.60
C GLY A 664 -7.53 -73.21 36.81
N ARG A 665 -7.03 -74.32 37.37
CA ARG A 665 -7.72 -75.61 37.55
C ARG A 665 -6.83 -76.64 38.21
#